data_AF-A0A5J5C672-F1
#
_entry.id   AF-A0A5J5C672-F1
#
_cell.length_a   1.000
_cell.length_b   1.000
_cell.length_c   1.000
_cell.angle_alpha   90.00
_cell.angle_beta   90.00
_cell.angle_gamma   90.00
#
_symmetry.space_group_name_H-M   'P 1'
#
loop_
_entity.id
_entity.type
_entity.pdbx_description
1 polymer ?
#
loop_
_entity_poly.entity_id
_entity_poly.type
_entity_poly.pdbx_seq_one_letter_code
_entity_poly.pdbx_strand_id
1 'polypeptide(L)'
;MSIPTENGGQSKQPTSKSKFVNLIHQYTLPIANTMRGLKLIDRCKTTQVHALNPTDTPIGSTPGGATGCKINHHHHHHHRQDNLTINSILSNSNDTNSLSVAEPLLPYGLPTTDLLEPPIEPHLKPVDYVETLAGLHHRLENCPEFNKSLICLEQYSLLCSLGDPKLLRRCLQAARQHAIDVHSKVVLSAWLRYERREDELVGISSLDCNGRILECPKAVLVYGYNPNSAFDHCQCHQGPPETANIDIPIEDECSILEDDSNVCFCIGNEEIYCSRYTIAALSSPLMAMLYGNFMESKRGKINFSQVGISAEGMRAVQVFSRTRRLDYFLPNIVLELLSFANRFCCEEMKSACDAHLASLVCDIDDALILINYGLEEMANLLVASCLLVLLRELPSFMYNPQVMKIFCSSEARERLAMVGHASFFLYYFLSQVAMEENMTSNMTVMLLERLKECATERWQKALALHQLGCVLLERKGFKDAQCCFEAAVEGGHVYSMAGVARAKHKQGQRFSAYKLINSIIFYHKPVGWMYQERSLYNVGSKKILDLNTATKLDPTLPFPYQYRAVAMIEENQIAAAICEINKIIGFKVSPNCLDLRAWFFIALEDYEAALRDIRALLTLEPDYMIFYGKMRGDHLVDLLSQHIQQWSLADCWMQLYDRWSSVDDIGSLAVIHQMLVNDPGKSLLRFRQSLLLLRLNCQKAAMRSLRLARNHAISEYERLVYEGWILYDTGHREEALSKAEESICIQRSFEGFFLKAYMLADTTLDPDLSSYVIQLLEEALKCPSDGLRKGQALNNLGSIYVDCGKLVLAADCYVNALDIKHTRAHQGLARVYHLKNQRKAAYDEMTKLIEKARNNASAYEKRSEYCDRDMANDDLSMATQLDPLRTYPYRFRAAVLMDDQRETEAVEELTKAIAFKPDLQMLHLRAAFHESMGDFVSALRDCEAALCLDSNHKDTLDLYNRTRGQATHLNT
;
A
#
# COMPACT_ATOMS: atom_id res chain seq x y z
N MET A 1 -12.89 -43.76 -68.23
CA MET A 1 -12.84 -43.03 -69.50
C MET A 1 -12.87 -41.54 -69.20
N SER A 2 -12.50 -40.69 -70.16
CA SER A 2 -12.26 -39.25 -69.96
C SER A 2 -13.38 -38.41 -70.57
N ILE A 3 -13.79 -37.31 -69.89
CA ILE A 3 -14.72 -36.25 -70.36
C ILE A 3 -16.11 -36.77 -70.83
N PRO A 4 -17.13 -35.96 -71.21
CA PRO A 4 -17.38 -34.49 -71.11
C PRO A 4 -18.63 -34.17 -70.19
N THR A 5 -19.18 -32.97 -69.94
CA THR A 5 -18.77 -31.53 -69.93
C THR A 5 -19.83 -30.67 -69.18
N GLU A 6 -19.41 -29.51 -68.67
CA GLU A 6 -20.13 -28.19 -68.60
C GLU A 6 -21.42 -27.90 -67.76
N ASN A 7 -21.25 -26.82 -66.95
CA ASN A 7 -22.11 -25.63 -66.77
C ASN A 7 -23.41 -25.62 -65.92
N GLY A 8 -23.47 -24.60 -65.05
CA GLY A 8 -24.65 -24.15 -64.29
C GLY A 8 -24.81 -24.74 -62.87
N GLY A 9 -24.87 -23.99 -61.76
CA GLY A 9 -24.71 -22.54 -61.61
C GLY A 9 -25.55 -21.91 -60.49
N GLN A 10 -25.35 -22.27 -59.21
CA GLN A 10 -25.96 -21.54 -58.08
C GLN A 10 -25.10 -21.58 -56.80
N SER A 11 -25.29 -20.59 -55.94
CA SER A 11 -24.35 -20.20 -54.89
C SER A 11 -24.53 -20.93 -53.55
N LYS A 12 -23.41 -21.37 -52.96
CA LYS A 12 -23.24 -21.49 -51.50
C LYS A 12 -21.94 -20.80 -51.08
N GLN A 13 -22.03 -19.79 -50.22
CA GLN A 13 -20.86 -19.19 -49.59
C GLN A 13 -20.29 -20.15 -48.53
N PRO A 14 -18.97 -20.41 -48.50
CA PRO A 14 -18.34 -21.10 -47.38
C PRO A 14 -18.21 -20.16 -46.17
N THR A 15 -18.30 -20.71 -44.97
CA THR A 15 -18.30 -19.94 -43.71
C THR A 15 -16.95 -19.26 -43.44
N SER A 16 -17.01 -18.04 -42.88
CA SER A 16 -15.88 -17.13 -42.80
C SER A 16 -14.89 -17.48 -41.69
N LYS A 17 -13.76 -18.11 -42.05
CA LYS A 17 -12.53 -18.17 -41.24
C LYS A 17 -11.85 -16.79 -41.13
N SER A 18 -12.54 -15.79 -40.58
CA SER A 18 -11.97 -14.44 -40.35
C SER A 18 -12.82 -13.61 -39.37
N LYS A 19 -12.59 -13.77 -38.06
CA LYS A 19 -12.96 -12.78 -37.02
C LYS A 19 -11.88 -12.59 -35.96
N PHE A 20 -11.21 -13.68 -35.56
CA PHE A 20 -10.19 -13.67 -34.50
C PHE A 20 -8.93 -12.81 -34.78
N VAL A 21 -8.64 -12.53 -36.06
CA VAL A 21 -7.43 -11.78 -36.46
C VAL A 21 -7.53 -10.28 -36.11
N ASN A 22 -8.75 -9.72 -36.05
CA ASN A 22 -8.95 -8.28 -35.87
C ASN A 22 -8.88 -7.84 -34.40
N LEU A 23 -9.29 -8.69 -33.45
CA LEU A 23 -9.34 -8.35 -32.02
C LEU A 23 -7.94 -8.05 -31.42
N ILE A 24 -6.90 -8.62 -32.02
CA ILE A 24 -5.50 -8.51 -31.56
C ILE A 24 -4.73 -7.48 -32.40
N HIS A 25 -5.41 -6.73 -33.27
CA HIS A 25 -4.78 -5.87 -34.28
C HIS A 25 -4.72 -4.38 -33.91
N GLN A 26 -5.00 -4.01 -32.66
CA GLN A 26 -5.07 -2.62 -32.18
C GLN A 26 -4.07 -2.25 -31.05
N TYR A 27 -3.03 -3.06 -30.81
CA TYR A 27 -2.08 -2.83 -29.71
C TYR A 27 -0.66 -2.44 -30.19
N THR A 28 -0.11 -1.30 -29.71
CA THR A 28 1.09 -0.52 -30.13
C THR A 28 0.87 0.36 -31.38
N LEU A 29 1.54 1.51 -31.61
CA LEU A 29 1.23 2.48 -32.73
C LEU A 29 1.96 2.14 -34.10
N PRO A 30 1.75 2.86 -35.25
CA PRO A 30 1.73 2.21 -36.58
C PRO A 30 2.91 2.48 -37.54
N ILE A 31 3.28 1.48 -38.36
CA ILE A 31 4.29 1.56 -39.44
C ILE A 31 3.84 0.75 -40.67
N ALA A 32 3.34 1.40 -41.72
CA ALA A 32 2.53 0.74 -42.77
C ALA A 32 3.22 -0.36 -43.61
N ASN A 33 2.53 -1.50 -43.74
CA ASN A 33 2.56 -2.51 -44.82
C ASN A 33 3.92 -3.04 -45.34
N THR A 34 4.21 -4.33 -45.14
CA THR A 34 3.90 -5.37 -46.16
C THR A 34 4.15 -6.84 -45.73
N MET A 35 3.51 -7.77 -46.45
CA MET A 35 3.79 -9.23 -46.54
C MET A 35 3.36 -10.15 -45.38
N ARG A 36 2.94 -11.37 -45.75
CA ARG A 36 2.07 -12.26 -44.95
C ARG A 36 2.82 -13.31 -44.11
N GLY A 37 2.39 -13.46 -42.85
CA GLY A 37 2.17 -14.78 -42.22
C GLY A 37 3.21 -15.27 -41.21
N LEU A 38 2.90 -15.14 -39.91
CA LEU A 38 3.46 -15.93 -38.79
C LEU A 38 2.53 -15.85 -37.55
N LYS A 39 2.90 -16.51 -36.44
CA LYS A 39 2.02 -16.91 -35.31
C LYS A 39 1.75 -15.81 -34.25
N LEU A 40 0.77 -16.04 -33.36
CA LEU A 40 0.36 -15.15 -32.25
C LEU A 40 1.50 -14.76 -31.28
N ILE A 41 2.50 -15.63 -31.13
CA ILE A 41 3.48 -15.66 -30.03
C ILE A 41 4.30 -14.36 -29.86
N ASP A 42 4.50 -13.55 -30.91
CA ASP A 42 5.30 -12.31 -30.82
C ASP A 42 4.60 -11.16 -30.02
N ARG A 43 3.33 -11.28 -29.63
CA ARG A 43 2.51 -10.19 -29.04
C ARG A 43 2.47 -10.10 -27.51
N CYS A 44 3.12 -10.99 -26.76
CA CYS A 44 3.12 -10.94 -25.28
C CYS A 44 4.30 -10.14 -24.67
N LYS A 45 5.21 -9.59 -25.49
CA LYS A 45 6.48 -9.02 -25.02
C LYS A 45 6.31 -7.78 -24.12
N THR A 46 7.30 -7.56 -23.26
CA THR A 46 7.08 -6.93 -21.96
C THR A 46 7.10 -5.40 -21.92
N THR A 47 6.29 -4.83 -21.03
CA THR A 47 6.59 -3.53 -20.40
C THR A 47 7.87 -3.63 -19.57
N GLN A 48 8.74 -2.62 -19.66
CA GLN A 48 9.77 -2.40 -18.65
C GLN A 48 9.14 -1.79 -17.38
N VAL A 49 9.86 -1.82 -16.25
CA VAL A 49 9.36 -1.32 -14.95
C VAL A 49 9.50 0.20 -14.87
N HIS A 50 8.62 0.89 -15.59
CA HIS A 50 8.17 2.26 -15.35
C HIS A 50 6.62 2.25 -15.31
N ALA A 51 5.95 3.39 -15.17
CA ALA A 51 4.56 3.43 -14.71
C ALA A 51 3.53 2.88 -15.73
N LEU A 52 2.39 2.43 -15.21
CA LEU A 52 1.20 2.08 -16.00
C LEU A 52 0.61 3.34 -16.64
N ASN A 53 0.39 3.35 -17.97
CA ASN A 53 -0.72 4.04 -18.66
C ASN A 53 -0.77 3.74 -20.20
N PRO A 54 -1.84 4.09 -20.96
CA PRO A 54 -2.36 3.21 -22.04
C PRO A 54 -2.29 3.69 -23.52
N THR A 55 -2.42 2.72 -24.47
CA THR A 55 -2.92 2.82 -25.89
C THR A 55 -2.15 3.70 -26.91
N ASP A 56 -2.02 3.46 -28.23
CA ASP A 56 -2.97 2.92 -29.26
C ASP A 56 -2.31 2.01 -30.37
N THR A 57 -2.64 2.11 -31.70
CA THR A 57 -2.78 1.00 -32.72
C THR A 57 -1.78 0.81 -33.95
N PRO A 58 -1.49 -0.43 -34.49
CA PRO A 58 -0.17 -0.92 -34.98
C PRO A 58 0.00 -1.44 -36.43
N ILE A 59 1.25 -1.44 -36.94
CA ILE A 59 1.92 -2.38 -37.90
C ILE A 59 3.47 -2.18 -37.70
N GLY A 60 4.46 -3.08 -37.90
CA GLY A 60 4.55 -4.53 -38.19
C GLY A 60 5.96 -5.01 -38.69
N SER A 61 6.15 -6.33 -38.84
CA SER A 61 7.23 -7.10 -39.54
C SER A 61 8.69 -7.25 -38.97
N THR A 62 9.06 -8.53 -38.75
CA THR A 62 10.32 -9.20 -38.28
C THR A 62 11.05 -9.94 -39.45
N PRO A 63 11.85 -11.07 -39.38
CA PRO A 63 12.60 -11.81 -38.30
C PRO A 63 14.03 -12.39 -38.65
N GLY A 64 14.69 -13.02 -37.64
CA GLY A 64 15.64 -14.19 -37.73
C GLY A 64 17.16 -13.90 -37.70
N GLY A 65 18.05 -14.50 -36.88
CA GLY A 65 18.16 -15.72 -36.03
C GLY A 65 19.65 -15.84 -35.52
N ALA A 66 20.19 -16.90 -34.90
CA ALA A 66 19.69 -17.96 -34.00
C ALA A 66 20.86 -18.80 -33.35
N THR A 67 20.66 -19.38 -32.15
CA THR A 67 21.35 -20.58 -31.54
C THR A 67 22.77 -20.59 -30.88
N GLY A 68 22.86 -20.42 -29.55
CA GLY A 68 23.52 -21.28 -28.50
C GLY A 68 25.02 -21.68 -28.51
N CYS A 69 25.59 -22.46 -27.56
CA CYS A 69 25.07 -23.13 -26.34
C CYS A 69 26.21 -23.84 -25.51
N LYS A 70 26.01 -24.17 -24.21
CA LYS A 70 26.51 -25.41 -23.48
C LYS A 70 28.04 -25.50 -23.05
N ILE A 71 28.55 -26.20 -22.00
CA ILE A 71 27.99 -27.04 -20.85
C ILE A 71 29.06 -27.48 -19.76
N ASN A 72 28.64 -27.87 -18.52
CA ASN A 72 29.21 -28.88 -17.54
C ASN A 72 30.61 -28.73 -16.81
N HIS A 73 31.00 -29.44 -15.70
CA HIS A 73 30.39 -30.43 -14.74
C HIS A 73 31.21 -30.74 -13.42
N HIS A 74 30.56 -31.39 -12.41
CA HIS A 74 31.07 -32.42 -11.42
C HIS A 74 32.14 -32.05 -10.32
N HIS A 75 32.36 -32.73 -9.16
CA HIS A 75 31.72 -33.78 -8.28
C HIS A 75 32.49 -33.87 -6.89
N HIS A 76 32.43 -34.80 -5.88
CA HIS A 76 31.81 -36.13 -5.54
C HIS A 76 31.92 -36.45 -3.98
N HIS A 77 31.01 -37.27 -3.39
CA HIS A 77 31.18 -38.36 -2.35
C HIS A 77 31.95 -38.22 -0.98
N HIS A 78 31.72 -38.98 0.13
CA HIS A 78 30.64 -39.90 0.61
C HIS A 78 30.75 -40.37 2.12
N HIS A 79 29.60 -40.64 2.80
CA HIS A 79 29.29 -41.79 3.74
C HIS A 79 30.00 -41.95 5.13
N ARG A 80 29.45 -42.62 6.20
CA ARG A 80 28.11 -43.23 6.54
C ARG A 80 28.01 -43.62 8.07
N GLN A 81 26.80 -43.52 8.68
CA GLN A 81 26.18 -44.42 9.71
C GLN A 81 26.91 -44.66 11.08
N ASP A 82 26.34 -45.14 12.21
CA ASP A 82 25.04 -45.65 12.74
C ASP A 82 25.14 -45.69 14.32
N ASN A 83 24.17 -45.88 15.24
CA ASN A 83 22.69 -45.78 15.32
C ASN A 83 22.20 -45.93 16.81
N LEU A 84 21.14 -45.22 17.27
CA LEU A 84 20.25 -45.50 18.46
C LEU A 84 20.87 -45.47 19.92
N THR A 85 20.20 -45.23 21.07
CA THR A 85 18.87 -44.67 21.49
C THR A 85 18.79 -44.34 23.01
N ILE A 86 18.06 -43.27 23.39
CA ILE A 86 17.17 -43.11 24.58
C ILE A 86 17.76 -43.05 26.02
N ASN A 87 17.58 -41.87 26.66
CA ASN A 87 17.32 -41.51 28.08
C ASN A 87 18.20 -42.08 29.25
N SER A 88 18.45 -41.37 30.37
CA SER A 88 18.35 -39.92 30.74
C SER A 88 18.82 -39.70 32.20
N ILE A 89 19.20 -38.45 32.57
CA ILE A 89 19.32 -37.88 33.96
C ILE A 89 20.63 -38.12 34.75
N LEU A 90 21.30 -36.98 35.09
CA LEU A 90 22.31 -36.72 36.14
C LEU A 90 23.58 -37.60 36.19
N SER A 91 24.76 -37.04 35.89
CA SER A 91 25.53 -36.22 36.85
C SER A 91 26.73 -35.50 36.21
N ASN A 92 27.25 -34.46 36.86
CA ASN A 92 28.41 -33.68 36.37
C ASN A 92 29.74 -34.27 36.84
N SER A 93 30.68 -34.50 35.91
CA SER A 93 32.05 -33.97 36.02
C SER A 93 32.82 -34.10 34.71
N ASN A 94 33.44 -32.99 34.31
CA ASN A 94 34.34 -32.77 33.18
C ASN A 94 35.13 -33.99 32.67
N ASP A 95 35.22 -34.11 31.35
CA ASP A 95 36.50 -34.39 30.69
C ASP A 95 36.62 -33.51 29.44
N THR A 96 37.84 -33.07 29.10
CA THR A 96 38.03 -31.94 28.17
C THR A 96 38.13 -32.34 26.71
N ASN A 97 37.28 -31.76 25.85
CA ASN A 97 37.56 -31.55 24.42
C ASN A 97 36.90 -30.25 23.95
N SER A 98 37.68 -29.39 23.27
CA SER A 98 37.26 -28.19 22.51
C SER A 98 35.92 -27.54 22.88
N LEU A 99 35.94 -26.61 23.85
CA LEU A 99 34.85 -25.65 24.04
C LEU A 99 34.66 -24.83 22.75
N SER A 100 33.50 -24.97 22.11
CA SER A 100 33.16 -24.26 20.87
C SER A 100 32.84 -22.80 21.14
N VAL A 101 33.37 -21.89 20.31
CA VAL A 101 33.19 -20.43 20.43
C VAL A 101 31.73 -19.99 20.25
N ALA A 102 30.85 -20.87 19.74
CA ALA A 102 29.44 -20.62 19.51
C ALA A 102 28.56 -20.49 20.78
N GLU A 103 28.90 -21.09 21.92
CA GLU A 103 28.05 -21.05 23.13
C GLU A 103 27.67 -19.62 23.60
N PRO A 104 28.59 -18.64 23.73
CA PRO A 104 28.23 -17.27 24.10
C PRO A 104 27.41 -16.52 23.04
N LEU A 105 27.42 -16.96 21.77
CA LEU A 105 26.66 -16.36 20.66
C LEU A 105 25.27 -16.98 20.48
N LEU A 106 24.98 -18.10 21.15
CA LEU A 106 23.69 -18.79 21.14
C LEU A 106 22.96 -18.73 22.51
N PRO A 107 22.82 -17.57 23.18
CA PRO A 107 22.32 -17.48 24.57
C PRO A 107 20.85 -17.94 24.75
N TYR A 108 20.12 -18.15 23.66
CA TYR A 108 18.74 -18.66 23.66
C TYR A 108 18.59 -20.00 22.91
N GLY A 109 19.69 -20.64 22.52
CA GLY A 109 19.72 -21.83 21.67
C GLY A 109 19.51 -21.53 20.18
N LEU A 110 19.36 -22.59 19.38
CA LEU A 110 18.94 -22.50 17.98
C LEU A 110 17.41 -22.36 17.86
N PRO A 111 16.88 -21.85 16.73
CA PRO A 111 15.45 -21.86 16.47
C PRO A 111 14.89 -23.29 16.47
N THR A 112 13.70 -23.49 17.05
CA THR A 112 13.01 -24.80 17.10
C THR A 112 11.64 -24.77 16.44
N THR A 113 11.19 -25.94 15.97
CA THR A 113 9.93 -26.09 15.21
C THR A 113 8.67 -25.89 16.05
N ASP A 114 8.76 -25.98 17.38
CA ASP A 114 7.66 -25.69 18.32
C ASP A 114 7.40 -24.18 18.53
N LEU A 115 8.37 -23.32 18.22
CA LEU A 115 8.23 -21.85 18.32
C LEU A 115 7.68 -21.21 17.04
N LEU A 116 7.61 -21.95 15.94
CA LEU A 116 7.10 -21.47 14.66
C LEU A 116 5.57 -21.58 14.58
N GLU A 117 4.91 -20.44 14.41
CA GLU A 117 3.47 -20.35 14.12
C GLU A 117 3.24 -19.13 13.18
N PRO A 118 2.48 -19.26 12.07
CA PRO A 118 2.20 -18.12 11.19
C PRO A 118 1.24 -17.13 11.86
N PRO A 119 1.30 -15.80 11.67
CA PRO A 119 0.27 -14.91 12.19
C PRO A 119 -1.10 -15.17 11.52
N ILE A 120 -2.19 -14.90 12.23
CA ILE A 120 -3.53 -14.81 11.60
C ILE A 120 -3.66 -13.40 11.02
N GLU A 121 -3.92 -13.29 9.72
CA GLU A 121 -4.07 -11.99 9.04
C GLU A 121 -5.30 -11.23 9.58
N PRO A 122 -5.17 -10.00 10.09
CA PRO A 122 -6.25 -9.25 10.75
C PRO A 122 -7.22 -8.54 9.78
N HIS A 123 -7.32 -9.03 8.54
CA HIS A 123 -8.07 -8.40 7.44
C HIS A 123 -9.11 -9.36 6.87
N LEU A 124 -9.98 -8.87 5.98
CA LEU A 124 -10.89 -9.74 5.24
C LEU A 124 -10.10 -10.57 4.22
N LYS A 125 -10.10 -11.89 4.38
CA LYS A 125 -9.44 -12.86 3.49
C LYS A 125 -10.48 -13.77 2.83
N PRO A 126 -10.94 -13.48 1.59
CA PRO A 126 -11.91 -14.32 0.90
C PRO A 126 -11.30 -15.66 0.48
N VAL A 127 -12.15 -16.67 0.29
CA VAL A 127 -11.73 -17.98 -0.23
C VAL A 127 -11.67 -17.97 -1.77
N ASP A 128 -12.55 -17.22 -2.42
CA ASP A 128 -12.45 -16.89 -3.85
C ASP A 128 -12.36 -15.37 -4.01
N TYR A 129 -11.15 -14.88 -4.32
CA TYR A 129 -10.90 -13.46 -4.56
C TYR A 129 -11.64 -12.94 -5.79
N VAL A 130 -11.80 -13.77 -6.82
CA VAL A 130 -12.34 -13.33 -8.12
C VAL A 130 -13.84 -13.07 -7.98
N GLU A 131 -14.57 -14.03 -7.40
CA GLU A 131 -16.00 -13.89 -7.09
C GLU A 131 -16.26 -12.68 -6.17
N THR A 132 -15.39 -12.46 -5.17
CA THR A 132 -15.54 -11.37 -4.21
C THR A 132 -15.26 -9.99 -4.83
N LEU A 133 -14.24 -9.88 -5.69
CA LEU A 133 -13.90 -8.63 -6.39
C LEU A 133 -14.95 -8.29 -7.45
N ALA A 134 -15.48 -9.27 -8.17
CA ALA A 134 -16.61 -9.07 -9.10
C ALA A 134 -17.86 -8.55 -8.37
N GLY A 135 -18.24 -9.21 -7.27
CA GLY A 135 -19.36 -8.80 -6.41
C GLY A 135 -19.16 -7.45 -5.68
N LEU A 136 -17.91 -6.98 -5.54
CA LEU A 136 -17.61 -5.60 -5.14
C LEU A 136 -17.85 -4.61 -6.29
N HIS A 137 -17.28 -4.88 -7.47
CA HIS A 137 -17.41 -4.00 -8.64
C HIS A 137 -18.87 -3.83 -9.07
N HIS A 138 -19.64 -4.93 -9.13
CA HIS A 138 -21.06 -4.90 -9.41
C HIS A 138 -21.85 -4.05 -8.40
N ARG A 139 -21.44 -4.04 -7.13
CA ARG A 139 -22.02 -3.11 -6.13
C ARG A 139 -21.57 -1.67 -6.35
N LEU A 140 -20.30 -1.42 -6.70
CA LEU A 140 -19.80 -0.07 -7.00
C LEU A 140 -20.50 0.59 -8.20
N GLU A 141 -20.80 -0.17 -9.27
CA GLU A 141 -21.57 0.34 -10.43
C GLU A 141 -23.01 0.72 -10.02
N ASN A 142 -23.69 -0.13 -9.25
CA ASN A 142 -25.13 0.01 -8.97
C ASN A 142 -25.49 0.83 -7.70
N CYS A 143 -24.51 1.21 -6.87
CA CYS A 143 -24.77 1.89 -5.61
C CYS A 143 -24.93 3.42 -5.78
N PRO A 144 -25.90 4.06 -5.09
CA PRO A 144 -25.98 5.52 -5.00
C PRO A 144 -24.67 6.14 -4.51
N GLU A 145 -24.30 7.29 -5.06
CA GLU A 145 -22.95 7.85 -4.87
C GLU A 145 -22.55 8.08 -3.41
N PHE A 146 -23.51 8.49 -2.57
CA PHE A 146 -23.31 8.74 -1.15
C PHE A 146 -22.88 7.50 -0.34
N ASN A 147 -23.15 6.29 -0.86
CA ASN A 147 -22.76 5.02 -0.24
C ASN A 147 -21.45 4.44 -0.81
N LYS A 148 -20.89 5.01 -1.90
CA LYS A 148 -19.68 4.46 -2.55
C LYS A 148 -18.45 4.51 -1.64
N SER A 149 -18.35 5.52 -0.77
CA SER A 149 -17.27 5.66 0.22
C SER A 149 -17.10 4.43 1.11
N LEU A 150 -18.22 3.81 1.52
CA LEU A 150 -18.23 2.62 2.37
C LEU A 150 -17.80 1.36 1.62
N ILE A 151 -18.13 1.25 0.34
CA ILE A 151 -17.75 0.10 -0.51
C ILE A 151 -16.26 0.21 -0.90
N CYS A 152 -15.73 1.41 -1.12
CA CYS A 152 -14.28 1.63 -1.27
C CYS A 152 -13.49 1.27 0.01
N LEU A 153 -14.10 1.36 1.19
CA LEU A 153 -13.51 0.88 2.45
C LEU A 153 -13.56 -0.66 2.58
N GLU A 154 -14.64 -1.29 2.11
CA GLU A 154 -14.73 -2.76 2.00
C GLU A 154 -13.65 -3.30 1.03
N GLN A 155 -13.50 -2.63 -0.12
CA GLN A 155 -12.48 -2.86 -1.13
C GLN A 155 -11.06 -2.71 -0.55
N TYR A 156 -10.77 -1.64 0.21
CA TYR A 156 -9.52 -1.49 0.96
C TYR A 156 -9.26 -2.71 1.86
N SER A 157 -10.23 -3.08 2.71
CA SER A 157 -10.07 -4.16 3.69
C SER A 157 -9.81 -5.54 3.07
N LEU A 158 -10.40 -5.81 1.90
CA LEU A 158 -10.21 -7.03 1.12
C LEU A 158 -8.89 -7.07 0.34
N LEU A 159 -8.35 -5.91 -0.03
CA LEU A 159 -7.08 -5.80 -0.77
C LEU A 159 -5.85 -5.69 0.16
N CYS A 160 -6.04 -5.46 1.47
CA CYS A 160 -4.96 -5.47 2.46
C CYS A 160 -4.14 -6.78 2.46
N SER A 161 -4.78 -7.90 2.12
CA SER A 161 -4.13 -9.22 1.98
C SER A 161 -3.15 -9.32 0.80
N LEU A 162 -3.26 -8.46 -0.21
CA LEU A 162 -2.38 -8.45 -1.38
C LEU A 162 -1.08 -7.65 -1.14
N GLY A 163 -1.09 -6.74 -0.15
CA GLY A 163 0.10 -6.00 0.28
C GLY A 163 0.62 -4.92 -0.70
N ASP A 164 -0.20 -4.45 -1.64
CA ASP A 164 0.15 -3.33 -2.53
C ASP A 164 -0.30 -1.98 -1.90
N PRO A 165 0.62 -1.14 -1.38
CA PRO A 165 0.25 0.12 -0.73
C PRO A 165 -0.24 1.19 -1.71
N LYS A 166 0.04 1.07 -3.02
CA LYS A 166 -0.47 2.01 -4.03
C LYS A 166 -1.93 1.69 -4.34
N LEU A 167 -2.28 0.41 -4.44
CA LEU A 167 -3.66 -0.05 -4.56
C LEU A 167 -4.49 0.33 -3.32
N LEU A 168 -3.96 0.12 -2.11
CA LEU A 168 -4.63 0.53 -0.86
C LEU A 168 -4.84 2.04 -0.78
N ARG A 169 -3.84 2.84 -1.16
CA ARG A 169 -3.97 4.31 -1.21
C ARG A 169 -5.04 4.76 -2.22
N ARG A 170 -5.14 4.12 -3.39
CA ARG A 170 -6.23 4.37 -4.36
C ARG A 170 -7.61 4.11 -3.75
N CYS A 171 -7.79 3.03 -2.99
CA CYS A 171 -9.05 2.73 -2.32
C CYS A 171 -9.43 3.80 -1.28
N LEU A 172 -8.48 4.26 -0.46
CA LEU A 172 -8.72 5.36 0.50
C LEU A 172 -8.98 6.71 -0.21
N GLN A 173 -8.31 6.99 -1.33
CA GLN A 173 -8.56 8.18 -2.15
C GLN A 173 -9.98 8.15 -2.74
N ALA A 174 -10.42 7.02 -3.29
CA ALA A 174 -11.79 6.84 -3.79
C ALA A 174 -12.84 6.94 -2.66
N ALA A 175 -12.55 6.36 -1.48
CA ALA A 175 -13.40 6.52 -0.30
C ALA A 175 -13.54 7.99 0.12
N ARG A 176 -12.43 8.75 0.12
CA ARG A 176 -12.39 10.18 0.45
C ARG A 176 -13.01 11.07 -0.62
N GLN A 177 -12.96 10.68 -1.89
CA GLN A 177 -13.64 11.33 -3.02
C GLN A 177 -15.17 11.22 -2.89
N HIS A 178 -15.67 10.06 -2.42
CA HIS A 178 -17.10 9.82 -2.18
C HIS A 178 -17.59 10.16 -0.76
N ALA A 179 -16.76 10.84 0.06
CA ALA A 179 -17.14 11.29 1.40
C ALA A 179 -17.91 12.63 1.35
N ILE A 180 -19.15 12.64 1.88
CA ILE A 180 -20.07 13.79 1.83
C ILE A 180 -19.99 14.63 3.10
N ASP A 181 -20.10 13.99 4.26
CA ASP A 181 -20.09 14.61 5.57
C ASP A 181 -18.66 14.99 6.00
N VAL A 182 -18.54 16.04 6.81
CA VAL A 182 -17.25 16.54 7.29
C VAL A 182 -16.49 15.48 8.10
N HIS A 183 -17.19 14.67 8.89
CA HIS A 183 -16.57 13.64 9.74
C HIS A 183 -15.86 12.56 8.93
N SER A 184 -16.52 11.96 7.93
CA SER A 184 -15.90 10.99 7.02
C SER A 184 -14.71 11.59 6.25
N LYS A 185 -14.78 12.87 5.85
CA LYS A 185 -13.65 13.58 5.23
C LYS A 185 -12.47 13.73 6.18
N VAL A 186 -12.73 14.09 7.45
CA VAL A 186 -11.72 14.24 8.51
C VAL A 186 -10.99 12.91 8.73
N VAL A 187 -11.73 11.82 8.99
CA VAL A 187 -11.14 10.50 9.24
C VAL A 187 -10.34 10.00 8.04
N LEU A 188 -10.92 10.03 6.83
CA LEU A 188 -10.23 9.52 5.64
C LEU A 188 -9.04 10.40 5.22
N SER A 189 -9.08 11.71 5.45
CA SER A 189 -7.91 12.58 5.27
C SER A 189 -6.80 12.27 6.26
N ALA A 190 -7.12 11.97 7.52
CA ALA A 190 -6.13 11.58 8.52
C ALA A 190 -5.51 10.21 8.17
N TRP A 191 -6.33 9.25 7.74
CA TRP A 191 -5.88 7.94 7.28
C TRP A 191 -4.93 8.03 6.07
N LEU A 192 -5.24 8.89 5.09
CA LEU A 192 -4.34 9.17 3.96
C LEU A 192 -3.00 9.80 4.38
N ARG A 193 -2.95 10.55 5.50
CA ARG A 193 -1.67 10.97 6.12
C ARG A 193 -0.99 9.80 6.84
N TYR A 194 -1.73 9.00 7.60
CA TYR A 194 -1.22 7.85 8.34
C TYR A 194 -0.55 6.77 7.46
N GLU A 195 -1.08 6.50 6.27
CA GLU A 195 -0.47 5.65 5.21
C GLU A 195 0.77 6.28 4.54
N ARG A 196 1.25 7.41 5.08
CA ARG A 196 2.50 8.09 4.71
C ARG A 196 3.36 8.46 5.93
N ARG A 197 2.97 8.11 7.16
CA ARG A 197 3.59 8.63 8.39
C ARG A 197 5.02 8.15 8.70
N GLU A 198 5.44 7.00 8.17
CA GLU A 198 6.55 6.18 8.72
C GLU A 198 7.93 6.86 8.80
N ASP A 199 8.08 8.05 8.20
CA ASP A 199 9.05 9.08 8.62
C ASP A 199 8.55 10.40 8.03
N GLU A 200 7.73 11.18 8.76
CA GLU A 200 7.20 12.44 8.20
C GLU A 200 8.30 13.46 7.87
N LEU A 201 7.97 14.41 7.00
CA LEU A 201 8.93 15.41 6.53
C LEU A 201 9.20 16.43 7.64
N VAL A 202 10.43 16.44 8.18
CA VAL A 202 10.82 17.32 9.28
C VAL A 202 10.60 18.79 8.88
N GLY A 203 9.96 19.54 9.78
CA GLY A 203 9.57 20.93 9.56
C GLY A 203 8.21 21.12 8.85
N ILE A 204 7.41 20.06 8.68
CA ILE A 204 6.02 20.14 8.21
C ILE A 204 5.07 19.83 9.38
N SER A 205 4.09 20.70 9.60
CA SER A 205 3.06 20.59 10.65
C SER A 205 2.02 19.52 10.33
N SER A 206 1.33 19.01 11.36
CA SER A 206 0.11 18.21 11.18
C SER A 206 -1.00 18.99 10.46
N LEU A 207 -1.07 20.31 10.62
CA LEU A 207 -2.04 21.19 9.95
C LEU A 207 -1.56 21.82 8.62
N ASP A 208 -0.36 21.50 8.15
CA ASP A 208 0.07 21.98 6.82
C ASP A 208 -0.76 21.37 5.69
N CYS A 209 -0.89 22.14 4.60
CA CYS A 209 -1.60 21.73 3.41
C CYS A 209 -0.62 21.20 2.34
N ASN A 210 -0.86 19.96 1.91
CA ASN A 210 -0.15 19.34 0.78
C ASN A 210 -0.67 19.83 -0.59
N GLY A 211 -1.10 21.09 -0.69
CA GLY A 211 -1.60 21.72 -1.91
C GLY A 211 -2.87 21.11 -2.55
N ARG A 212 -3.52 20.08 -1.98
CA ARG A 212 -4.59 19.28 -2.64
C ARG A 212 -5.84 19.08 -1.77
N ILE A 213 -7.04 19.16 -2.37
CA ILE A 213 -8.33 19.19 -1.65
C ILE A 213 -8.62 17.92 -0.83
N LEU A 214 -8.23 16.72 -1.28
CA LEU A 214 -8.41 15.46 -0.52
C LEU A 214 -7.87 15.55 0.93
N GLU A 215 -6.73 16.22 1.12
CA GLU A 215 -5.94 16.18 2.37
C GLU A 215 -5.77 17.55 3.04
N CYS A 216 -6.21 18.61 2.38
CA CYS A 216 -6.14 19.99 2.85
C CYS A 216 -7.01 20.17 4.10
N PRO A 217 -6.44 20.40 5.30
CA PRO A 217 -7.21 20.37 6.54
C PRO A 217 -8.34 21.42 6.55
N LYS A 218 -8.10 22.62 6.00
CA LYS A 218 -9.12 23.66 5.83
C LYS A 218 -10.27 23.24 4.89
N ALA A 219 -9.99 22.58 3.76
CA ALA A 219 -11.03 22.16 2.81
C ALA A 219 -11.77 20.88 3.25
N VAL A 220 -11.15 20.06 4.09
CA VAL A 220 -11.78 18.88 4.73
C VAL A 220 -12.96 19.30 5.63
N LEU A 221 -12.87 20.45 6.29
CA LEU A 221 -13.93 21.02 7.15
C LEU A 221 -15.10 21.65 6.38
N VAL A 222 -15.03 21.77 5.05
CA VAL A 222 -16.08 22.41 4.24
C VAL A 222 -17.20 21.42 3.91
N TYR A 223 -18.45 21.82 4.15
CA TYR A 223 -19.65 21.07 3.76
C TYR A 223 -19.83 21.00 2.23
N GLY A 224 -20.43 19.90 1.75
CA GLY A 224 -20.76 19.70 0.34
C GLY A 224 -20.03 18.53 -0.30
N TYR A 225 -20.53 18.09 -1.46
CA TYR A 225 -20.03 16.93 -2.19
C TYR A 225 -19.72 17.32 -3.65
N ASN A 226 -18.45 17.17 -4.04
CA ASN A 226 -18.01 17.34 -5.42
C ASN A 226 -16.91 16.29 -5.72
N PRO A 227 -17.26 15.15 -6.32
CA PRO A 227 -16.29 14.10 -6.62
C PRO A 227 -15.34 14.49 -7.76
N ASN A 228 -15.72 15.46 -8.60
CA ASN A 228 -14.93 15.87 -9.77
C ASN A 228 -13.75 16.75 -9.35
N SER A 229 -13.96 17.68 -8.40
CA SER A 229 -12.90 18.57 -7.91
C SER A 229 -12.05 17.97 -6.78
N ALA A 230 -12.18 16.68 -6.48
CA ALA A 230 -11.52 16.07 -5.33
C ALA A 230 -9.98 16.13 -5.46
N PHE A 231 -9.46 15.93 -6.67
CA PHE A 231 -8.02 15.91 -6.97
C PHE A 231 -7.41 17.31 -7.24
N ASP A 232 -8.24 18.36 -7.24
CA ASP A 232 -7.82 19.73 -7.53
C ASP A 232 -6.92 20.33 -6.43
N HIS A 233 -6.25 21.42 -6.78
CA HIS A 233 -5.39 22.18 -5.88
C HIS A 233 -6.22 22.90 -4.81
N CYS A 234 -5.78 22.85 -3.55
CA CYS A 234 -6.45 23.54 -2.45
C CYS A 234 -6.13 25.04 -2.47
N GLN A 235 -7.15 25.87 -2.61
CA GLN A 235 -7.02 27.33 -2.64
C GLN A 235 -6.72 27.97 -1.27
N CYS A 236 -6.47 27.18 -0.21
CA CYS A 236 -6.37 27.66 1.18
C CYS A 236 -5.15 28.55 1.51
N HIS A 237 -4.23 28.73 0.55
CA HIS A 237 -3.12 29.69 0.62
C HIS A 237 -3.44 31.02 -0.07
N GLN A 238 -4.48 31.06 -0.91
CA GLN A 238 -5.14 32.31 -1.26
C GLN A 238 -5.95 32.74 -0.02
N GLY A 239 -5.91 34.03 0.31
CA GLY A 239 -6.76 34.56 1.38
C GLY A 239 -8.25 34.36 1.08
N PRO A 240 -9.15 34.57 2.06
CA PRO A 240 -10.57 34.65 1.74
C PRO A 240 -10.75 35.65 0.58
N PRO A 241 -11.54 35.32 -0.46
CA PRO A 241 -11.73 36.24 -1.59
C PRO A 241 -12.27 37.56 -1.05
N GLU A 242 -11.78 38.68 -1.57
CA GLU A 242 -12.08 40.02 -1.06
C GLU A 242 -13.59 40.34 -1.11
N THR A 243 -14.32 39.94 -0.08
CA THR A 243 -15.64 40.48 0.24
C THR A 243 -15.41 41.94 0.56
N ALA A 244 -15.66 42.78 -0.45
CA ALA A 244 -15.22 44.16 -0.51
C ALA A 244 -15.24 44.85 0.85
N ASN A 245 -14.09 45.41 1.25
CA ASN A 245 -13.95 46.20 2.47
C ASN A 245 -14.87 47.42 2.39
N ILE A 246 -16.10 47.24 2.85
CA ILE A 246 -16.95 48.33 3.29
C ILE A 246 -16.36 48.75 4.63
N ASP A 247 -15.39 49.67 4.55
CA ASP A 247 -14.87 50.40 5.70
C ASP A 247 -16.02 51.19 6.33
N ILE A 248 -16.73 50.55 7.26
CA ILE A 248 -17.63 51.24 8.18
C ILE A 248 -16.71 51.95 9.19
N PRO A 249 -16.67 53.30 9.23
CA PRO A 249 -15.78 54.01 10.14
C PRO A 249 -16.12 53.66 11.58
N ILE A 250 -15.10 53.40 12.40
CA ILE A 250 -15.26 53.34 13.86
C ILE A 250 -15.22 54.78 14.39
N GLU A 251 -16.26 55.55 14.06
CA GLU A 251 -16.52 56.89 14.59
C GLU A 251 -17.86 56.91 15.33
N ASP A 252 -17.76 56.85 16.66
CA ASP A 252 -18.60 57.47 17.71
C ASP A 252 -20.12 57.72 17.51
N GLU A 253 -20.84 56.96 16.69
CA GLU A 253 -22.31 56.99 16.61
C GLU A 253 -22.97 56.27 17.81
N CYS A 254 -22.81 56.85 19.00
CA CYS A 254 -23.66 56.61 20.17
C CYS A 254 -25.01 57.34 20.05
N SER A 255 -25.61 57.32 18.86
CA SER A 255 -26.85 58.01 18.50
C SER A 255 -28.05 57.09 18.68
N ILE A 256 -28.62 57.10 19.89
CA ILE A 256 -29.84 56.36 20.21
C ILE A 256 -31.01 56.93 19.38
N LEU A 257 -31.48 56.15 18.40
CA LEU A 257 -32.76 56.42 17.73
C LEU A 257 -33.91 56.01 18.66
N GLU A 258 -34.45 56.99 19.39
CA GLU A 258 -35.55 56.84 20.33
C GLU A 258 -36.91 56.60 19.63
N ASP A 259 -37.19 55.35 19.24
CA ASP A 259 -38.57 54.81 19.24
C ASP A 259 -38.65 53.27 19.15
N ASP A 260 -37.54 52.59 18.80
CA ASP A 260 -37.50 51.13 18.74
C ASP A 260 -37.60 50.55 20.17
N SER A 261 -38.54 49.60 20.39
CA SER A 261 -38.92 49.22 21.76
C SER A 261 -37.76 48.53 22.51
N ASN A 262 -37.09 49.27 23.38
CA ASN A 262 -35.94 48.75 24.13
C ASN A 262 -36.36 47.78 25.24
N VAL A 263 -35.54 46.74 25.47
CA VAL A 263 -35.71 45.77 26.54
C VAL A 263 -34.39 45.62 27.32
N CYS A 264 -34.49 45.70 28.64
CA CYS A 264 -33.35 45.57 29.54
C CYS A 264 -33.30 44.16 30.12
N PHE A 265 -32.19 43.47 29.93
CA PHE A 265 -31.90 42.18 30.56
C PHE A 265 -31.04 42.39 31.81
N CYS A 266 -31.51 41.91 32.95
CA CYS A 266 -30.84 42.07 34.25
C CYS A 266 -30.10 40.78 34.61
N ILE A 267 -28.79 40.87 34.86
CA ILE A 267 -27.93 39.75 35.25
C ILE A 267 -27.21 40.12 36.55
N GLY A 268 -27.63 39.51 37.65
CA GLY A 268 -27.22 39.92 38.99
C GLY A 268 -27.62 41.37 39.25
N ASN A 269 -26.62 42.25 39.31
CA ASN A 269 -26.79 43.69 39.51
C ASN A 269 -26.57 44.52 38.22
N GLU A 270 -26.20 43.90 37.10
CA GLU A 270 -25.95 44.61 35.83
C GLU A 270 -27.21 44.64 34.95
N GLU A 271 -27.42 45.76 34.24
CA GLU A 271 -28.54 46.00 33.34
C GLU A 271 -28.06 46.24 31.92
N ILE A 272 -28.52 45.41 30.97
CA ILE A 272 -28.04 45.39 29.58
C ILE A 272 -29.20 45.73 28.63
N TYR A 273 -29.08 46.85 27.93
CA TYR A 273 -30.15 47.45 27.12
C TYR A 273 -30.06 47.01 25.66
N CYS A 274 -31.03 46.21 25.20
CA CYS A 274 -31.07 45.65 23.85
C CYS A 274 -32.28 46.17 23.06
N SER A 275 -32.19 46.24 21.71
CA SER A 275 -33.41 46.34 20.90
C SER A 275 -34.17 45.02 21.04
N ARG A 276 -35.46 45.11 21.38
CA ARG A 276 -36.31 43.93 21.49
C ARG A 276 -36.46 43.22 20.16
N TYR A 277 -36.43 43.95 19.05
CA TYR A 277 -36.52 43.37 17.71
C TYR A 277 -35.29 42.52 17.36
N THR A 278 -34.07 43.02 17.55
CA THR A 278 -32.86 42.28 17.15
C THR A 278 -32.66 41.01 17.98
N ILE A 279 -32.99 41.03 19.28
CA ILE A 279 -32.94 39.84 20.13
C ILE A 279 -34.06 38.84 19.78
N ALA A 280 -35.28 39.33 19.50
CA ALA A 280 -36.38 38.46 19.07
C ALA A 280 -36.09 37.78 17.72
N ALA A 281 -35.39 38.46 16.81
CA ALA A 281 -35.01 37.94 15.50
C ALA A 281 -33.92 36.85 15.54
N LEU A 282 -33.27 36.59 16.69
CA LEU A 282 -32.27 35.52 16.83
C LEU A 282 -32.88 34.11 16.79
N SER A 283 -34.11 33.93 17.28
CA SER A 283 -34.76 32.61 17.31
C SER A 283 -36.27 32.66 17.57
N SER A 284 -36.99 31.60 17.20
CA SER A 284 -38.43 31.51 17.45
C SER A 284 -38.82 31.44 18.96
N PRO A 285 -38.03 30.83 19.87
CA PRO A 285 -38.26 30.98 21.32
C PRO A 285 -38.13 32.43 21.82
N LEU A 286 -37.13 33.19 21.35
CA LEU A 286 -36.94 34.59 21.76
C LEU A 286 -38.04 35.50 21.17
N MET A 287 -38.45 35.26 19.93
CA MET A 287 -39.61 35.90 19.32
C MET A 287 -40.90 35.64 20.12
N ALA A 288 -41.14 34.40 20.53
CA ALA A 288 -42.28 34.05 21.36
C ALA A 288 -42.23 34.70 22.75
N MET A 289 -41.06 34.73 23.40
CA MET A 289 -40.86 35.38 24.70
C MET A 289 -41.12 36.89 24.65
N LEU A 290 -40.63 37.58 23.62
CA LEU A 290 -40.62 39.04 23.53
C LEU A 290 -41.84 39.67 22.84
N TYR A 291 -42.52 38.94 21.95
CA TYR A 291 -43.70 39.41 21.22
C TYR A 291 -44.93 38.50 21.35
N GLY A 292 -44.81 37.32 21.97
CA GLY A 292 -45.93 36.42 22.24
C GLY A 292 -46.68 36.70 23.55
N ASN A 293 -47.50 35.74 23.98
CA ASN A 293 -48.45 35.88 25.10
C ASN A 293 -47.83 35.71 26.51
N PHE A 294 -46.51 35.68 26.63
CA PHE A 294 -45.81 35.55 27.92
C PHE A 294 -45.84 36.86 28.74
N MET A 295 -45.45 36.82 30.02
CA MET A 295 -45.41 38.02 30.86
C MET A 295 -44.26 38.96 30.44
N GLU A 296 -43.23 38.38 29.84
CA GLU A 296 -41.97 38.98 29.43
C GLU A 296 -42.18 39.98 28.29
N SER A 297 -43.08 39.71 27.34
CA SER A 297 -43.41 40.63 26.23
C SER A 297 -43.99 41.97 26.71
N LYS A 298 -44.58 42.00 27.91
CA LYS A 298 -45.16 43.21 28.53
C LYS A 298 -44.21 43.88 29.53
N ARG A 299 -42.97 43.40 29.67
CA ARG A 299 -41.98 43.92 30.64
C ARG A 299 -40.86 44.69 29.93
N GLY A 300 -40.51 45.85 30.46
CA GLY A 300 -39.31 46.60 30.05
C GLY A 300 -38.01 46.04 30.64
N LYS A 301 -38.09 45.33 31.78
CA LYS A 301 -36.97 44.66 32.45
C LYS A 301 -37.26 43.17 32.62
N ILE A 302 -36.34 42.32 32.18
CA ILE A 302 -36.43 40.84 32.23
C ILE A 302 -35.21 40.31 32.98
N ASN A 303 -35.42 39.44 33.98
CA ASN A 303 -34.33 38.89 34.78
C ASN A 303 -33.73 37.64 34.12
N PHE A 304 -32.45 37.71 33.73
CA PHE A 304 -31.69 36.63 33.09
C PHE A 304 -30.64 36.01 34.02
N SER A 305 -30.61 36.37 35.30
CA SER A 305 -29.64 35.86 36.30
C SER A 305 -29.64 34.32 36.49
N GLN A 306 -30.69 33.62 36.04
CA GLN A 306 -30.82 32.15 36.09
C GLN A 306 -30.63 31.48 34.71
N VAL A 307 -30.19 32.23 33.71
CA VAL A 307 -29.92 31.75 32.34
C VAL A 307 -28.50 31.18 32.20
N GLY A 308 -27.60 31.50 33.13
CA GLY A 308 -26.23 30.97 33.15
C GLY A 308 -25.24 31.70 32.24
N ILE A 309 -25.67 32.79 31.60
CA ILE A 309 -24.82 33.70 30.83
C ILE A 309 -24.33 34.85 31.71
N SER A 310 -23.09 35.30 31.52
CA SER A 310 -22.51 36.45 32.21
C SER A 310 -23.03 37.78 31.64
N ALA A 311 -22.74 38.89 32.34
CA ALA A 311 -23.03 40.22 31.81
C ALA A 311 -22.20 40.55 30.54
N GLU A 312 -21.00 39.97 30.41
CA GLU A 312 -20.17 40.12 29.20
C GLU A 312 -20.68 39.27 28.04
N GLY A 313 -21.07 38.01 28.31
CA GLY A 313 -21.75 37.15 27.34
C GLY A 313 -23.02 37.79 26.80
N MET A 314 -23.84 38.40 27.65
CA MET A 314 -25.08 39.04 27.20
C MET A 314 -24.84 40.38 26.48
N ARG A 315 -23.75 41.11 26.79
CA ARG A 315 -23.24 42.22 25.94
C ARG A 315 -22.81 41.69 24.57
N ALA A 316 -22.18 40.52 24.50
CA ALA A 316 -21.82 39.89 23.23
C ALA A 316 -23.06 39.44 22.42
N VAL A 317 -24.10 38.90 23.08
CA VAL A 317 -25.41 38.59 22.45
C VAL A 317 -26.03 39.83 21.83
N GLN A 318 -26.05 40.96 22.55
CA GLN A 318 -26.53 42.25 22.07
C GLN A 318 -25.79 42.68 20.80
N VAL A 319 -24.45 42.66 20.81
CA VAL A 319 -23.61 43.05 19.67
C VAL A 319 -23.82 42.10 18.48
N PHE A 320 -23.74 40.78 18.69
CA PHE A 320 -23.94 39.80 17.61
C PHE A 320 -25.32 39.96 16.96
N SER A 321 -26.39 40.24 17.73
CA SER A 321 -27.74 40.45 17.17
C SER A 321 -27.82 41.59 16.15
N ARG A 322 -26.86 42.53 16.17
CA ARG A 322 -26.73 43.66 15.25
C ARG A 322 -25.68 43.41 14.16
N THR A 323 -24.50 42.91 14.52
CA THR A 323 -23.33 42.86 13.62
C THR A 323 -23.14 41.53 12.91
N ARG A 324 -23.65 40.43 13.48
CA ARG A 324 -23.39 39.03 13.07
C ARG A 324 -21.90 38.63 13.02
N ARG A 325 -21.01 39.40 13.67
CA ARG A 325 -19.57 39.13 13.78
C ARG A 325 -19.20 38.64 15.18
N LEU A 326 -18.12 37.85 15.27
CA LEU A 326 -17.60 37.31 16.54
C LEU A 326 -16.15 37.71 16.83
N ASP A 327 -15.48 38.36 15.89
CA ASP A 327 -14.02 38.59 15.85
C ASP A 327 -13.51 39.55 16.95
N TYR A 328 -14.44 40.11 17.73
CA TYR A 328 -14.19 41.05 18.84
C TYR A 328 -14.21 40.38 20.22
N PHE A 329 -14.51 39.08 20.31
CA PHE A 329 -14.74 38.38 21.58
C PHE A 329 -13.63 37.38 21.92
N LEU A 330 -13.36 37.23 23.22
CA LEU A 330 -12.47 36.17 23.72
C LEU A 330 -13.16 34.80 23.58
N PRO A 331 -12.41 33.68 23.37
CA PRO A 331 -13.01 32.36 23.14
C PRO A 331 -13.98 31.93 24.25
N ASN A 332 -13.70 32.29 25.50
CA ASN A 332 -14.55 32.08 26.67
C ASN A 332 -15.96 32.68 26.49
N ILE A 333 -16.03 33.89 25.92
CA ILE A 333 -17.29 34.61 25.63
C ILE A 333 -18.01 33.97 24.44
N VAL A 334 -17.26 33.45 23.45
CA VAL A 334 -17.83 32.69 22.32
C VAL A 334 -18.41 31.34 22.78
N LEU A 335 -17.85 30.72 23.82
CA LEU A 335 -18.42 29.53 24.48
C LEU A 335 -19.72 29.87 25.25
N GLU A 336 -19.78 31.00 25.96
CA GLU A 336 -21.05 31.47 26.56
C GLU A 336 -22.12 31.76 25.48
N LEU A 337 -21.73 32.39 24.37
CA LEU A 337 -22.61 32.62 23.22
C LEU A 337 -23.12 31.31 22.60
N LEU A 338 -22.27 30.29 22.48
CA LEU A 338 -22.64 28.97 21.98
C LEU A 338 -23.69 28.31 22.88
N SER A 339 -23.47 28.33 24.20
CA SER A 339 -24.41 27.79 25.20
C SER A 339 -25.75 28.53 25.20
N PHE A 340 -25.72 29.85 25.10
CA PHE A 340 -26.91 30.68 24.91
C PHE A 340 -27.64 30.33 23.61
N ALA A 341 -26.91 30.16 22.50
CA ALA A 341 -27.48 29.84 21.21
C ALA A 341 -28.18 28.48 21.21
N ASN A 342 -27.62 27.44 21.85
CA ASN A 342 -28.32 26.17 22.07
C ASN A 342 -29.58 26.36 22.94
N ARG A 343 -29.43 26.99 24.11
CA ARG A 343 -30.52 27.16 25.09
C ARG A 343 -31.73 27.92 24.54
N PHE A 344 -31.53 28.80 23.56
CA PHE A 344 -32.60 29.56 22.90
C PHE A 344 -32.84 29.19 21.43
N CYS A 345 -32.21 28.14 20.91
CA CYS A 345 -32.31 27.67 19.50
C CYS A 345 -31.99 28.76 18.45
N CYS A 346 -30.89 29.50 18.65
CA CYS A 346 -30.41 30.56 17.77
C CYS A 346 -29.44 30.00 16.72
N GLU A 347 -29.93 29.24 15.74
CA GLU A 347 -29.11 28.47 14.79
C GLU A 347 -28.03 29.29 14.05
N GLU A 348 -28.33 30.54 13.67
CA GLU A 348 -27.36 31.45 13.04
C GLU A 348 -26.21 31.81 14.00
N MET A 349 -26.52 32.08 15.28
CA MET A 349 -25.52 32.34 16.32
C MET A 349 -24.71 31.08 16.63
N LYS A 350 -25.38 29.93 16.74
CA LYS A 350 -24.72 28.64 16.98
C LYS A 350 -23.72 28.32 15.88
N SER A 351 -24.13 28.38 14.62
CA SER A 351 -23.26 28.07 13.48
C SER A 351 -22.08 29.03 13.34
N ALA A 352 -22.27 30.32 13.66
CA ALA A 352 -21.17 31.28 13.72
C ALA A 352 -20.18 30.96 14.85
N CYS A 353 -20.67 30.65 16.07
CA CYS A 353 -19.83 30.27 17.20
C CYS A 353 -19.06 28.96 16.94
N ASP A 354 -19.73 27.94 16.40
CA ASP A 354 -19.16 26.65 16.01
C ASP A 354 -18.03 26.85 15.00
N ALA A 355 -18.26 27.62 13.92
CA ALA A 355 -17.25 27.92 12.91
C ALA A 355 -16.08 28.79 13.44
N HIS A 356 -16.36 29.79 14.26
CA HIS A 356 -15.32 30.64 14.85
C HIS A 356 -14.42 29.82 15.78
N LEU A 357 -14.99 29.07 16.73
CA LEU A 357 -14.22 28.20 17.63
C LEU A 357 -13.47 27.12 16.86
N ALA A 358 -14.06 26.50 15.84
CA ALA A 358 -13.41 25.51 14.99
C ALA A 358 -12.18 26.07 14.25
N SER A 359 -12.17 27.37 13.95
CA SER A 359 -11.04 28.06 13.30
C SER A 359 -9.88 28.41 14.24
N LEU A 360 -10.12 28.38 15.56
CA LEU A 360 -9.09 28.62 16.58
C LEU A 360 -8.27 27.36 16.89
N VAL A 361 -8.80 26.16 16.62
CA VAL A 361 -8.13 24.88 16.90
C VAL A 361 -6.89 24.74 16.00
N CYS A 362 -5.72 25.05 16.55
CA CYS A 362 -4.44 25.03 15.84
C CYS A 362 -3.53 23.88 16.34
N ASP A 363 -3.64 23.50 17.60
CA ASP A 363 -2.89 22.37 18.17
C ASP A 363 -3.74 21.41 19.03
N ILE A 364 -3.05 20.54 19.77
CA ILE A 364 -3.64 19.44 20.53
C ILE A 364 -4.10 19.89 21.91
N ASP A 365 -3.48 20.92 22.48
CA ASP A 365 -3.92 21.51 23.74
C ASP A 365 -5.19 22.34 23.49
N ASP A 366 -5.27 23.08 22.37
CA ASP A 366 -6.53 23.67 21.87
C ASP A 366 -7.63 22.60 21.74
N ALA A 367 -7.32 21.50 21.05
CA ALA A 367 -8.27 20.43 20.78
C ALA A 367 -8.75 19.74 22.08
N LEU A 368 -7.86 19.50 23.05
CA LEU A 368 -8.19 18.90 24.35
C LEU A 368 -9.04 19.83 25.23
N ILE A 369 -8.81 21.14 25.17
CA ILE A 369 -9.63 22.14 25.87
C ILE A 369 -11.03 22.20 25.24
N LEU A 370 -11.11 22.39 23.92
CA LEU A 370 -12.36 22.75 23.24
C LEU A 370 -13.29 21.57 22.94
N ILE A 371 -12.78 20.33 22.78
CA ILE A 371 -13.62 19.18 22.39
C ILE A 371 -14.72 18.83 23.41
N ASN A 372 -14.48 19.04 24.72
CA ASN A 372 -15.48 18.75 25.74
C ASN A 372 -16.68 19.71 25.63
N TYR A 373 -16.42 21.01 25.45
CA TYR A 373 -17.45 22.00 25.16
C TYR A 373 -18.19 21.69 23.86
N GLY A 374 -17.47 21.32 22.79
CA GLY A 374 -18.10 20.94 21.53
C GLY A 374 -19.02 19.70 21.64
N LEU A 375 -18.67 18.75 22.51
CA LEU A 375 -19.49 17.57 22.81
C LEU A 375 -20.67 17.85 23.75
N GLU A 376 -20.58 18.86 24.62
CA GLU A 376 -21.67 19.29 25.50
C GLU A 376 -22.67 20.20 24.77
N GLU A 377 -22.17 21.11 23.92
CA GLU A 377 -22.94 22.10 23.17
C GLU A 377 -23.30 21.65 21.74
N MET A 378 -23.09 20.37 21.41
CA MET A 378 -23.46 19.76 20.13
C MET A 378 -22.96 20.57 18.92
N ALA A 379 -21.68 20.95 18.96
CA ALA A 379 -21.02 21.83 18.00
C ALA A 379 -20.19 20.99 17.01
N ASN A 380 -20.80 20.66 15.87
CA ASN A 380 -20.31 19.65 14.95
C ASN A 380 -18.99 20.07 14.28
N LEU A 381 -18.85 21.35 13.91
CA LEU A 381 -17.67 21.81 13.19
C LEU A 381 -16.45 21.93 14.11
N LEU A 382 -16.68 22.32 15.37
CA LEU A 382 -15.68 22.35 16.43
C LEU A 382 -15.16 20.94 16.75
N VAL A 383 -16.06 19.98 17.00
CA VAL A 383 -15.66 18.59 17.26
C VAL A 383 -14.95 17.99 16.04
N ALA A 384 -15.39 18.30 14.82
CA ALA A 384 -14.67 17.91 13.59
C ALA A 384 -13.24 18.47 13.55
N SER A 385 -13.04 19.74 13.93
CA SER A 385 -11.71 20.39 13.93
C SER A 385 -10.79 19.79 15.00
N CYS A 386 -11.30 19.57 16.23
CA CYS A 386 -10.55 18.88 17.28
C CYS A 386 -10.16 17.46 16.88
N LEU A 387 -11.06 16.69 16.26
CA LEU A 387 -10.77 15.36 15.75
C LEU A 387 -9.76 15.39 14.58
N LEU A 388 -9.77 16.42 13.74
CA LEU A 388 -8.84 16.57 12.63
C LEU A 388 -7.39 16.72 13.09
N VAL A 389 -7.14 17.48 14.16
CA VAL A 389 -5.80 17.54 14.78
C VAL A 389 -5.44 16.18 15.40
N LEU A 390 -6.28 15.69 16.32
CA LEU A 390 -6.00 14.46 17.09
C LEU A 390 -5.72 13.23 16.23
N LEU A 391 -6.41 13.09 15.08
CA LEU A 391 -6.24 11.96 14.17
C LEU A 391 -5.04 12.10 13.22
N ARG A 392 -4.58 13.32 12.92
CA ARG A 392 -3.42 13.56 12.03
C ARG A 392 -2.07 13.41 12.74
N GLU A 393 -2.09 13.25 14.06
CA GLU A 393 -0.93 13.10 14.95
C GLU A 393 -0.75 11.64 15.44
N LEU A 394 -1.52 10.69 14.89
CA LEU A 394 -1.38 9.27 15.22
C LEU A 394 -0.07 8.69 14.64
N PRO A 395 0.68 7.87 15.42
CA PRO A 395 0.25 7.17 16.63
C PRO A 395 0.56 7.87 17.97
N SER A 396 1.29 9.00 18.00
CA SER A 396 1.96 9.46 19.23
C SER A 396 1.00 9.74 20.40
N PHE A 397 -0.23 10.17 20.13
CA PHE A 397 -1.23 10.46 21.15
C PHE A 397 -2.00 9.24 21.69
N MET A 398 -1.76 8.04 21.15
CA MET A 398 -2.27 6.78 21.72
C MET A 398 -1.71 6.52 23.13
N TYR A 399 -0.56 7.10 23.47
CA TYR A 399 0.00 7.07 24.83
C TYR A 399 -0.56 8.14 25.77
N ASN A 400 -1.35 9.11 25.27
CA ASN A 400 -1.93 10.18 26.10
C ASN A 400 -3.27 9.72 26.73
N PRO A 401 -3.35 9.55 28.06
CA PRO A 401 -4.54 9.03 28.72
C PRO A 401 -5.73 10.01 28.75
N GLN A 402 -5.54 11.28 28.39
CA GLN A 402 -6.65 12.23 28.24
C GLN A 402 -7.31 12.04 26.86
N VAL A 403 -6.51 11.93 25.80
CA VAL A 403 -7.00 11.67 24.42
C VAL A 403 -7.78 10.36 24.39
N MET A 404 -7.25 9.28 24.98
CA MET A 404 -7.92 7.97 24.92
C MET A 404 -9.23 7.88 25.70
N LYS A 405 -9.54 8.79 26.63
CA LYS A 405 -10.87 8.88 27.26
C LYS A 405 -11.96 9.27 26.26
N ILE A 406 -11.61 10.08 25.25
CA ILE A 406 -12.54 10.58 24.22
C ILE A 406 -13.03 9.44 23.31
N PHE A 407 -12.20 8.41 23.10
CA PHE A 407 -12.49 7.33 22.17
C PHE A 407 -12.94 6.02 22.84
N CYS A 408 -12.36 5.64 23.97
CA CYS A 408 -12.42 4.24 24.44
C CYS A 408 -13.70 3.83 25.21
N SER A 409 -14.41 4.73 25.89
CA SER A 409 -15.60 4.35 26.69
C SER A 409 -16.90 4.36 25.87
N SER A 410 -17.92 3.59 26.27
CA SER A 410 -19.24 3.62 25.61
C SER A 410 -19.91 4.99 25.75
N GLU A 411 -19.77 5.62 26.92
CA GLU A 411 -20.24 6.99 27.18
C GLU A 411 -19.60 8.01 26.24
N ALA A 412 -18.29 7.92 26.00
CA ALA A 412 -17.61 8.83 25.07
C ALA A 412 -17.97 8.55 23.60
N ARG A 413 -18.17 7.27 23.21
CA ARG A 413 -18.78 6.91 21.92
C ARG A 413 -20.20 7.48 21.81
N GLU A 414 -20.99 7.48 22.87
CA GLU A 414 -22.35 8.04 22.88
C GLU A 414 -22.35 9.56 22.77
N ARG A 415 -21.46 10.26 23.48
CA ARG A 415 -21.23 11.71 23.27
C ARG A 415 -20.82 12.01 21.83
N LEU A 416 -19.86 11.28 21.27
CA LEU A 416 -19.46 11.40 19.86
C LEU A 416 -20.62 11.08 18.90
N ALA A 417 -21.51 10.13 19.24
CA ALA A 417 -22.66 9.77 18.42
C ALA A 417 -23.74 10.86 18.38
N MET A 418 -23.97 11.57 19.49
CA MET A 418 -24.91 12.69 19.55
C MET A 418 -24.50 13.85 18.62
N VAL A 419 -23.20 14.04 18.42
CA VAL A 419 -22.61 15.05 17.51
C VAL A 419 -22.30 14.45 16.11
N GLY A 420 -22.68 13.19 15.83
CA GLY A 420 -22.50 12.55 14.52
C GLY A 420 -21.09 12.06 14.18
N HIS A 421 -20.16 12.08 15.15
CA HIS A 421 -18.75 11.71 14.98
C HIS A 421 -18.40 10.25 15.38
N ALA A 422 -19.32 9.50 15.97
CA ALA A 422 -19.13 8.05 16.15
C ALA A 422 -19.45 7.31 14.84
N SER A 423 -18.44 6.65 14.25
CA SER A 423 -18.59 5.98 12.95
C SER A 423 -17.70 4.74 12.84
N PHE A 424 -18.05 3.83 11.91
CA PHE A 424 -17.20 2.69 11.56
C PHE A 424 -15.83 3.15 11.03
N PHE A 425 -15.76 4.20 10.20
CA PHE A 425 -14.50 4.76 9.68
C PHE A 425 -13.55 5.13 10.82
N LEU A 426 -14.02 5.92 11.79
CA LEU A 426 -13.23 6.40 12.93
C LEU A 426 -12.61 5.25 13.72
N TYR A 427 -13.45 4.30 14.13
CA TYR A 427 -12.99 3.20 14.97
C TYR A 427 -12.21 2.13 14.19
N TYR A 428 -12.44 1.95 12.88
CA TYR A 428 -11.62 1.04 12.08
C TYR A 428 -10.20 1.60 11.94
N PHE A 429 -10.09 2.90 11.62
CA PHE A 429 -8.80 3.60 11.56
C PHE A 429 -8.05 3.50 12.91
N LEU A 430 -8.68 3.92 14.02
CA LEU A 430 -8.10 3.85 15.36
C LEU A 430 -7.73 2.41 15.79
N SER A 431 -8.53 1.41 15.41
CA SER A 431 -8.22 0.01 15.69
C SER A 431 -7.04 -0.51 14.87
N GLN A 432 -6.92 -0.14 13.59
CA GLN A 432 -5.73 -0.50 12.79
C GLN A 432 -4.48 0.11 13.43
N VAL A 433 -4.52 1.40 13.81
CA VAL A 433 -3.43 2.07 14.54
C VAL A 433 -3.08 1.29 15.83
N ALA A 434 -4.07 0.98 16.66
CA ALA A 434 -3.86 0.29 17.92
C ALA A 434 -3.34 -1.17 17.77
N MET A 435 -3.58 -1.80 16.62
CA MET A 435 -3.07 -3.13 16.29
C MET A 435 -1.65 -3.09 15.72
N GLU A 436 -1.32 -2.07 14.91
CA GLU A 436 0.05 -1.82 14.44
C GLU A 436 0.99 -1.47 15.61
N GLU A 437 0.54 -0.66 16.58
CA GLU A 437 1.35 -0.25 17.73
C GLU A 437 1.48 -1.35 18.80
N ASN A 438 0.38 -1.95 19.28
CA ASN A 438 0.42 -3.00 20.31
C ASN A 438 -0.87 -3.83 20.41
N MET A 439 -0.91 -4.98 19.72
CA MET A 439 -2.02 -5.94 19.80
C MET A 439 -2.35 -6.46 21.21
N THR A 440 -1.42 -6.41 22.17
CA THR A 440 -1.65 -6.95 23.53
C THR A 440 -2.36 -5.96 24.47
N SER A 441 -2.53 -4.70 24.07
CA SER A 441 -2.99 -3.64 24.97
C SER A 441 -4.48 -3.73 25.34
N ASN A 442 -4.86 -3.09 26.46
CA ASN A 442 -6.28 -2.90 26.83
C ASN A 442 -6.98 -1.91 25.89
N MET A 443 -6.28 -0.86 25.47
CA MET A 443 -6.78 0.16 24.54
C MET A 443 -7.24 -0.47 23.21
N THR A 444 -6.43 -1.38 22.64
CA THR A 444 -6.74 -2.05 21.37
C THR A 444 -8.03 -2.87 21.44
N VAL A 445 -8.29 -3.55 22.57
CA VAL A 445 -9.57 -4.24 22.83
C VAL A 445 -10.71 -3.23 22.93
N MET A 446 -10.56 -2.15 23.70
CA MET A 446 -11.63 -1.15 23.87
C MET A 446 -12.01 -0.49 22.54
N LEU A 447 -11.03 -0.14 21.70
CA LEU A 447 -11.29 0.43 20.37
C LEU A 447 -12.00 -0.57 19.45
N LEU A 448 -11.60 -1.85 19.46
CA LEU A 448 -12.27 -2.91 18.70
C LEU A 448 -13.69 -3.22 19.19
N GLU A 449 -13.99 -3.03 20.48
CA GLU A 449 -15.37 -3.08 20.98
C GLU A 449 -16.22 -1.92 20.44
N ARG A 450 -15.70 -0.69 20.46
CA ARG A 450 -16.40 0.47 19.88
C ARG A 450 -16.56 0.34 18.37
N LEU A 451 -15.59 -0.28 17.67
CA LEU A 451 -15.69 -0.65 16.25
C LEU A 451 -16.84 -1.63 15.99
N LYS A 452 -16.92 -2.70 16.78
CA LYS A 452 -18.00 -3.69 16.75
C LYS A 452 -19.38 -3.05 17.04
N GLU A 453 -19.45 -2.04 17.90
CA GLU A 453 -20.68 -1.26 18.17
C GLU A 453 -21.06 -0.32 17.01
N CYS A 454 -20.08 0.26 16.31
CA CYS A 454 -20.31 1.09 15.13
C CYS A 454 -20.52 0.28 13.82
N ALA A 455 -20.33 -1.04 13.87
CA ALA A 455 -20.51 -1.92 12.72
C ALA A 455 -22.01 -2.14 12.42
N THR A 456 -22.46 -1.65 11.27
CA THR A 456 -23.84 -1.81 10.78
C THR A 456 -23.93 -2.98 9.80
N GLU A 457 -23.03 -3.02 8.82
CA GLU A 457 -23.01 -4.00 7.75
C GLU A 457 -22.53 -5.39 8.18
N ARG A 458 -22.90 -6.41 7.40
CA ARG A 458 -22.50 -7.80 7.68
C ARG A 458 -20.99 -8.00 7.65
N TRP A 459 -20.30 -7.43 6.65
CA TRP A 459 -18.85 -7.52 6.52
C TRP A 459 -18.12 -6.74 7.63
N GLN A 460 -18.66 -5.59 8.04
CA GLN A 460 -18.11 -4.77 9.12
C GLN A 460 -18.11 -5.53 10.45
N LYS A 461 -19.23 -6.20 10.77
CA LYS A 461 -19.36 -7.04 11.96
C LYS A 461 -18.38 -8.21 11.91
N ALA A 462 -18.26 -8.88 10.76
CA ALA A 462 -17.32 -9.97 10.58
C ALA A 462 -15.85 -9.53 10.75
N LEU A 463 -15.47 -8.39 10.16
CA LEU A 463 -14.12 -7.81 10.31
C LEU A 463 -13.81 -7.42 11.76
N ALA A 464 -14.69 -6.67 12.40
CA ALA A 464 -14.49 -6.20 13.77
C ALA A 464 -14.35 -7.37 14.77
N LEU A 465 -15.20 -8.40 14.61
CA LEU A 465 -15.14 -9.62 15.43
C LEU A 465 -13.90 -10.47 15.11
N HIS A 466 -13.46 -10.54 13.85
CA HIS A 466 -12.22 -11.22 13.47
C HIS A 466 -10.97 -10.54 14.05
N GLN A 467 -10.89 -9.21 13.95
CA GLN A 467 -9.80 -8.42 14.53
C GLN A 467 -9.75 -8.52 16.06
N LEU A 468 -10.91 -8.45 16.72
CA LEU A 468 -11.04 -8.68 18.16
C LEU A 468 -10.62 -10.12 18.53
N GLY A 469 -10.97 -11.11 17.71
CA GLY A 469 -10.52 -12.49 17.84
C GLY A 469 -8.99 -12.63 17.78
N CYS A 470 -8.33 -11.97 16.81
CA CYS A 470 -6.87 -11.95 16.71
C CYS A 470 -6.21 -11.32 17.94
N VAL A 471 -6.70 -10.17 18.39
CA VAL A 471 -6.19 -9.47 19.59
C VAL A 471 -6.38 -10.34 20.86
N LEU A 472 -7.55 -10.95 21.03
CA LEU A 472 -7.80 -11.84 22.17
C LEU A 472 -6.96 -13.13 22.12
N LEU A 473 -6.63 -13.63 20.93
CA LEU A 473 -5.76 -14.80 20.74
C LEU A 473 -4.33 -14.52 21.21
N GLU A 474 -3.73 -13.40 20.79
CA GLU A 474 -2.40 -12.96 21.24
C GLU A 474 -2.36 -12.66 22.73
N ARG A 475 -3.45 -12.07 23.27
CA ARG A 475 -3.66 -11.89 24.70
C ARG A 475 -3.96 -13.17 25.49
N LYS A 476 -3.95 -14.35 24.83
CA LYS A 476 -4.17 -15.69 25.41
C LYS A 476 -5.60 -15.90 25.97
N GLY A 477 -6.55 -15.03 25.63
CA GLY A 477 -7.98 -15.12 25.94
C GLY A 477 -8.70 -16.13 25.05
N PHE A 478 -8.25 -17.39 25.04
CA PHE A 478 -8.60 -18.36 24.00
C PHE A 478 -10.10 -18.64 23.84
N LYS A 479 -10.89 -18.56 24.91
CA LYS A 479 -12.35 -18.78 24.84
C LYS A 479 -13.06 -17.62 24.16
N ASP A 480 -12.74 -16.40 24.56
CA ASP A 480 -13.37 -15.18 24.05
C ASP A 480 -12.94 -14.92 22.60
N ALA A 481 -11.66 -15.20 22.30
CA ALA A 481 -11.14 -15.26 20.92
C ALA A 481 -11.93 -16.25 20.06
N GLN A 482 -12.15 -17.48 20.54
CA GLN A 482 -12.95 -18.49 19.84
C GLN A 482 -14.37 -17.98 19.54
N CYS A 483 -15.05 -17.39 20.53
CA CYS A 483 -16.41 -16.87 20.36
C CYS A 483 -16.46 -15.73 19.33
N CYS A 484 -15.47 -14.82 19.34
CA CYS A 484 -15.37 -13.74 18.36
C CYS A 484 -15.13 -14.28 16.94
N PHE A 485 -14.23 -15.27 16.79
CA PHE A 485 -14.00 -15.91 15.49
C PHE A 485 -15.22 -16.71 15.00
N GLU A 486 -15.94 -17.42 15.88
CA GLU A 486 -17.16 -18.16 15.51
C GLU A 486 -18.27 -17.20 15.03
N ALA A 487 -18.48 -16.08 15.72
CA ALA A 487 -19.40 -15.03 15.28
C ALA A 487 -18.96 -14.32 13.98
N ALA A 488 -17.65 -14.20 13.72
CA ALA A 488 -17.14 -13.69 12.44
C ALA A 488 -17.39 -14.67 11.26
N VAL A 489 -17.34 -15.98 11.52
CA VAL A 489 -17.74 -17.03 10.55
C VAL A 489 -19.24 -16.98 10.25
N GLU A 490 -20.09 -16.77 11.26
CA GLU A 490 -21.53 -16.50 11.06
C GLU A 490 -21.75 -15.20 10.25
N GLY A 491 -20.92 -14.19 10.49
CA GLY A 491 -20.78 -13.00 9.65
C GLY A 491 -20.39 -13.30 8.19
N GLY A 492 -19.92 -14.50 7.87
CA GLY A 492 -19.57 -14.96 6.51
C GLY A 492 -18.06 -14.99 6.24
N HIS A 493 -17.21 -14.59 7.20
CA HIS A 493 -15.76 -14.56 7.02
C HIS A 493 -15.14 -15.94 7.29
N VAL A 494 -15.14 -16.80 6.27
CA VAL A 494 -14.69 -18.20 6.37
C VAL A 494 -13.26 -18.34 6.92
N TYR A 495 -12.35 -17.41 6.63
CA TYR A 495 -10.97 -17.45 7.14
C TYR A 495 -10.88 -17.35 8.67
N SER A 496 -11.85 -16.74 9.36
CA SER A 496 -11.90 -16.74 10.84
C SER A 496 -11.93 -18.15 11.45
N MET A 497 -12.31 -19.18 10.69
CA MET A 497 -12.17 -20.58 11.12
C MET A 497 -10.73 -20.99 11.46
N ALA A 498 -9.71 -20.36 10.88
CA ALA A 498 -8.31 -20.53 11.30
C ALA A 498 -8.15 -20.14 12.78
N GLY A 499 -8.71 -18.98 13.16
CA GLY A 499 -8.79 -18.52 14.54
C GLY A 499 -9.58 -19.47 15.44
N VAL A 500 -10.74 -19.96 15.00
CA VAL A 500 -11.53 -20.96 15.74
C VAL A 500 -10.72 -22.24 15.99
N ALA A 501 -10.06 -22.79 14.96
CA ALA A 501 -9.25 -24.00 15.07
C ALA A 501 -8.05 -23.78 16.01
N ARG A 502 -7.39 -22.63 15.91
CA ARG A 502 -6.20 -22.29 16.69
C ARG A 502 -6.52 -22.02 18.15
N ALA A 503 -7.59 -21.28 18.44
CA ALA A 503 -8.11 -21.10 19.79
C ALA A 503 -8.50 -22.45 20.43
N LYS A 504 -9.10 -23.37 19.67
CA LYS A 504 -9.37 -24.75 20.14
C LYS A 504 -8.09 -25.56 20.34
N HIS A 505 -7.09 -25.41 19.48
CA HIS A 505 -5.79 -26.07 19.65
C HIS A 505 -5.04 -25.60 20.90
N LYS A 506 -4.97 -24.28 21.17
CA LYS A 506 -4.36 -23.72 22.39
C LYS A 506 -5.11 -24.13 23.66
N GLN A 507 -6.43 -24.41 23.57
CA GLN A 507 -7.23 -25.08 24.61
C GLN A 507 -7.02 -26.61 24.69
N GLY A 508 -6.01 -27.17 24.01
CA GLY A 508 -5.69 -28.61 24.00
C GLY A 508 -6.51 -29.47 23.03
N GLN A 509 -7.53 -28.91 22.37
CA GLN A 509 -8.47 -29.67 21.51
C GLN A 509 -7.93 -29.92 20.10
N ARG A 510 -6.71 -30.46 19.99
CA ARG A 510 -5.97 -30.67 18.72
C ARG A 510 -6.78 -31.43 17.65
N PHE A 511 -7.52 -32.47 18.04
CA PHE A 511 -8.34 -33.26 17.10
C PHE A 511 -9.54 -32.46 16.57
N SER A 512 -10.18 -31.63 17.41
CA SER A 512 -11.26 -30.73 17.01
C SER A 512 -10.78 -29.70 15.99
N ALA A 513 -9.60 -29.10 16.24
CA ALA A 513 -8.96 -28.16 15.33
C ALA A 513 -8.63 -28.79 13.96
N TYR A 514 -8.03 -29.99 13.96
CA TYR A 514 -7.76 -30.75 12.74
C TYR A 514 -9.06 -31.06 11.96
N LYS A 515 -10.09 -31.58 12.64
CA LYS A 515 -11.39 -31.91 12.02
C LYS A 515 -12.05 -30.68 11.39
N LEU A 516 -11.96 -29.52 12.04
CA LEU A 516 -12.53 -28.27 11.55
C LEU A 516 -11.89 -27.85 10.21
N ILE A 517 -10.57 -27.68 10.16
CA ILE A 517 -9.89 -27.29 8.91
C ILE A 517 -10.04 -28.36 7.82
N ASN A 518 -10.04 -29.65 8.19
CA ASN A 518 -10.30 -30.72 7.23
C ASN A 518 -11.71 -30.67 6.61
N SER A 519 -12.72 -30.18 7.34
CA SER A 519 -14.06 -29.97 6.77
C SER A 519 -14.11 -28.78 5.81
N ILE A 520 -13.32 -27.73 6.05
CA ILE A 520 -13.24 -26.55 5.18
C ILE A 520 -12.59 -26.91 3.84
N ILE A 521 -11.52 -27.72 3.87
CA ILE A 521 -10.86 -28.28 2.67
C ILE A 521 -11.80 -29.20 1.86
N PHE A 522 -12.86 -29.73 2.48
CA PHE A 522 -13.85 -30.58 1.82
C PHE A 522 -15.02 -29.78 1.21
N TYR A 523 -15.50 -28.73 1.89
CA TYR A 523 -16.63 -27.92 1.43
C TYR A 523 -16.26 -26.74 0.51
N HIS A 524 -14.99 -26.30 0.53
CA HIS A 524 -14.52 -25.18 -0.29
C HIS A 524 -13.40 -25.59 -1.24
N LYS A 525 -13.16 -24.77 -2.26
CA LYS A 525 -12.02 -24.92 -3.17
C LYS A 525 -10.71 -24.86 -2.37
N PRO A 526 -9.81 -25.87 -2.49
CA PRO A 526 -8.59 -25.93 -1.69
C PRO A 526 -7.61 -24.82 -2.08
N VAL A 527 -7.15 -24.06 -1.09
CA VAL A 527 -6.14 -22.99 -1.21
C VAL A 527 -5.04 -23.16 -0.15
N GLY A 528 -3.85 -22.60 -0.40
CA GLY A 528 -2.64 -22.93 0.36
C GLY A 528 -2.74 -22.73 1.87
N TRP A 529 -3.38 -21.64 2.33
CA TRP A 529 -3.52 -21.35 3.76
C TRP A 529 -4.29 -22.44 4.53
N MET A 530 -5.23 -23.14 3.90
CA MET A 530 -5.99 -24.20 4.57
C MET A 530 -5.09 -25.39 4.93
N TYR A 531 -4.16 -25.74 4.04
CA TYR A 531 -3.17 -26.79 4.30
C TYR A 531 -2.10 -26.30 5.28
N GLN A 532 -1.71 -25.02 5.23
CA GLN A 532 -0.83 -24.40 6.23
C GLN A 532 -1.40 -24.56 7.65
N GLU A 533 -2.64 -24.14 7.89
CA GLU A 533 -3.24 -24.26 9.23
C GLU A 533 -3.50 -25.72 9.64
N ARG A 534 -3.91 -26.61 8.72
CA ARG A 534 -4.05 -28.04 9.03
C ARG A 534 -2.71 -28.67 9.43
N SER A 535 -1.59 -28.20 8.86
CA SER A 535 -0.25 -28.67 9.19
C SER A 535 0.10 -28.45 10.67
N LEU A 536 -0.37 -27.36 11.30
CA LEU A 536 -0.14 -27.08 12.72
C LEU A 536 -0.67 -28.21 13.62
N TYR A 537 -1.81 -28.78 13.26
CA TYR A 537 -2.47 -29.82 14.03
C TYR A 537 -1.99 -31.25 13.66
N ASN A 538 -1.16 -31.38 12.62
CA ASN A 538 -0.55 -32.64 12.18
C ASN A 538 0.83 -32.90 12.83
N VAL A 539 1.35 -34.13 12.72
CA VAL A 539 2.67 -34.55 13.25
C VAL A 539 3.47 -35.26 12.17
N GLY A 540 4.79 -35.07 12.15
CA GLY A 540 5.73 -35.81 11.29
C GLY A 540 5.42 -35.69 9.80
N SER A 541 5.47 -36.82 9.08
CA SER A 541 5.28 -36.88 7.62
C SER A 541 3.96 -36.27 7.13
N LYS A 542 2.88 -36.34 7.93
CA LYS A 542 1.60 -35.69 7.59
C LYS A 542 1.69 -34.16 7.60
N LYS A 543 2.47 -33.58 8.52
CA LYS A 543 2.72 -32.13 8.57
C LYS A 543 3.51 -31.68 7.34
N ILE A 544 4.57 -32.41 6.97
CA ILE A 544 5.37 -32.14 5.77
C ILE A 544 4.53 -32.27 4.48
N LEU A 545 3.64 -33.26 4.39
CA LEU A 545 2.73 -33.42 3.24
C LEU A 545 1.76 -32.21 3.11
N ASP A 546 1.19 -31.75 4.22
CA ASP A 546 0.35 -30.54 4.24
C ASP A 546 1.16 -29.30 3.81
N LEU A 547 2.38 -29.09 4.34
CA LEU A 547 3.24 -27.97 3.97
C LEU A 547 3.67 -27.99 2.49
N ASN A 548 3.97 -29.16 1.94
CA ASN A 548 4.28 -29.33 0.53
C ASN A 548 3.05 -29.02 -0.35
N THR A 549 1.84 -29.39 0.11
CA THR A 549 0.60 -29.05 -0.58
C THR A 549 0.28 -27.55 -0.48
N ALA A 550 0.52 -26.93 0.67
CA ALA A 550 0.40 -25.49 0.87
C ALA A 550 1.31 -24.74 -0.11
N THR A 551 2.60 -25.11 -0.16
CA THR A 551 3.59 -24.52 -1.09
C THR A 551 3.18 -24.67 -2.56
N LYS A 552 2.52 -25.79 -2.93
CA LYS A 552 2.07 -26.03 -4.31
C LYS A 552 0.86 -25.19 -4.71
N LEU A 553 -0.03 -24.86 -3.75
CA LEU A 553 -1.24 -24.07 -3.98
C LEU A 553 -0.99 -22.55 -3.82
N ASP A 554 -0.09 -22.19 -2.92
CA ASP A 554 0.36 -20.82 -2.67
C ASP A 554 1.85 -20.85 -2.26
N PRO A 555 2.79 -20.62 -3.19
CA PRO A 555 4.21 -20.61 -2.88
C PRO A 555 4.66 -19.33 -2.17
N THR A 556 3.76 -18.35 -1.96
CA THR A 556 4.09 -17.05 -1.32
C THR A 556 4.03 -17.10 0.21
N LEU A 557 3.51 -18.19 0.77
CA LEU A 557 3.43 -18.45 2.21
C LEU A 557 4.83 -18.66 2.81
N PRO A 558 5.28 -17.87 3.82
CA PRO A 558 6.60 -18.05 4.42
C PRO A 558 6.73 -19.30 5.29
N PHE A 559 5.68 -19.64 6.03
CA PHE A 559 5.72 -20.67 7.07
C PHE A 559 6.13 -22.06 6.56
N PRO A 560 5.68 -22.57 5.39
CA PRO A 560 6.18 -23.84 4.84
C PRO A 560 7.70 -23.90 4.64
N TYR A 561 8.34 -22.82 4.19
CA TYR A 561 9.80 -22.76 4.03
C TYR A 561 10.50 -22.63 5.39
N GLN A 562 9.99 -21.74 6.26
CA GLN A 562 10.54 -21.54 7.61
C GLN A 562 10.51 -22.84 8.43
N TYR A 563 9.38 -23.57 8.40
CA TYR A 563 9.23 -24.82 9.12
C TYR A 563 10.13 -25.93 8.56
N ARG A 564 10.21 -26.10 7.23
CA ARG A 564 11.12 -27.08 6.62
C ARG A 564 12.59 -26.75 6.92
N ALA A 565 12.98 -25.48 6.88
CA ALA A 565 14.34 -25.06 7.17
C ALA A 565 14.72 -25.28 8.64
N VAL A 566 13.85 -24.92 9.61
CA VAL A 566 14.14 -25.17 11.03
C VAL A 566 14.10 -26.67 11.37
N ALA A 567 13.24 -27.47 10.75
CA ALA A 567 13.29 -28.93 10.89
C ALA A 567 14.63 -29.50 10.37
N MET A 568 15.18 -28.95 9.27
CA MET A 568 16.52 -29.31 8.79
C MET A 568 17.63 -28.91 9.75
N ILE A 569 17.49 -27.84 10.54
CA ILE A 569 18.43 -27.48 11.62
C ILE A 569 18.35 -28.49 12.77
N GLU A 570 17.14 -28.91 13.16
CA GLU A 570 16.93 -29.96 14.17
C GLU A 570 17.50 -31.32 13.72
N GLU A 571 17.55 -31.58 12.40
CA GLU A 571 18.23 -32.73 11.78
C GLU A 571 19.74 -32.48 11.49
N ASN A 572 20.33 -31.37 11.95
CA ASN A 572 21.73 -30.94 11.74
C ASN A 572 22.15 -30.77 10.25
N GLN A 573 21.21 -30.47 9.36
CA GLN A 573 21.41 -30.26 7.93
C GLN A 573 21.47 -28.75 7.59
N ILE A 574 22.38 -28.02 8.25
CA ILE A 574 22.44 -26.54 8.23
C ILE A 574 22.52 -25.97 6.80
N ALA A 575 23.35 -26.55 5.93
CA ALA A 575 23.45 -26.12 4.53
C ALA A 575 22.14 -26.34 3.74
N ALA A 576 21.37 -27.38 4.05
CA ALA A 576 20.07 -27.63 3.43
C ALA A 576 19.02 -26.64 3.94
N ALA A 577 19.03 -26.31 5.24
CA ALA A 577 18.17 -25.28 5.83
C ALA A 577 18.38 -23.90 5.18
N ILE A 578 19.65 -23.50 4.96
CA ILE A 578 20.00 -22.27 4.25
C ILE A 578 19.49 -22.33 2.79
N CYS A 579 19.65 -23.45 2.10
CA CYS A 579 19.10 -23.63 0.75
C CYS A 579 17.56 -23.61 0.70
N GLU A 580 16.88 -24.08 1.74
CA GLU A 580 15.42 -24.08 1.85
C GLU A 580 14.86 -22.67 2.09
N ILE A 581 15.42 -21.91 3.03
CA ILE A 581 14.97 -20.54 3.30
C ILE A 581 15.35 -19.56 2.18
N ASN A 582 16.45 -19.82 1.47
CA ASN A 582 16.82 -19.04 0.28
C ASN A 582 15.78 -19.09 -0.85
N LYS A 583 14.97 -20.16 -0.93
CA LYS A 583 13.91 -20.28 -1.95
C LYS A 583 12.90 -19.14 -1.86
N ILE A 584 12.48 -18.77 -0.66
CA ILE A 584 11.55 -17.64 -0.46
C ILE A 584 12.27 -16.28 -0.48
N ILE A 585 13.45 -16.17 0.15
CA ILE A 585 14.19 -14.88 0.18
C ILE A 585 14.57 -14.40 -1.22
N GLY A 586 14.69 -15.29 -2.22
CA GLY A 586 14.91 -14.96 -3.62
C GLY A 586 13.82 -14.08 -4.27
N PHE A 587 12.57 -14.11 -3.77
CA PHE A 587 11.46 -13.34 -4.33
C PHE A 587 10.60 -12.57 -3.31
N LYS A 588 10.66 -12.94 -2.02
CA LYS A 588 9.91 -12.32 -0.93
C LYS A 588 10.80 -12.22 0.30
N VAL A 589 11.55 -11.13 0.40
CA VAL A 589 12.35 -10.80 1.59
C VAL A 589 11.41 -10.43 2.74
N SER A 590 11.67 -10.96 3.93
CA SER A 590 10.98 -10.56 5.17
C SER A 590 11.93 -10.65 6.37
N PRO A 591 11.72 -9.85 7.43
CA PRO A 591 12.55 -9.86 8.63
C PRO A 591 12.72 -11.26 9.22
N ASN A 592 11.62 -11.97 9.47
CA ASN A 592 11.63 -13.32 10.07
C ASN A 592 12.43 -14.33 9.23
N CYS A 593 12.48 -14.19 7.91
CA CYS A 593 13.28 -15.05 7.04
C CYS A 593 14.78 -14.69 7.08
N LEU A 594 15.12 -13.39 7.22
CA LEU A 594 16.50 -12.95 7.42
C LEU A 594 17.04 -13.30 8.82
N ASP A 595 16.21 -13.14 9.86
CA ASP A 595 16.49 -13.56 11.25
C ASP A 595 16.84 -15.05 11.29
N LEU A 596 15.94 -15.92 10.82
CA LEU A 596 16.20 -17.36 10.73
C LEU A 596 17.46 -17.70 9.93
N ARG A 597 17.67 -17.09 8.75
CA ARG A 597 18.86 -17.37 7.94
C ARG A 597 20.15 -16.89 8.63
N ALA A 598 20.11 -15.78 9.37
CA ALA A 598 21.24 -15.34 10.18
C ALA A 598 21.59 -16.34 11.29
N TRP A 599 20.60 -16.87 12.02
CA TRP A 599 20.85 -17.95 13.01
C TRP A 599 21.41 -19.22 12.35
N PHE A 600 20.99 -19.57 11.13
CA PHE A 600 21.57 -20.70 10.41
C PHE A 600 23.01 -20.45 9.99
N PHE A 601 23.38 -19.19 9.66
CA PHE A 601 24.78 -18.81 9.41
C PHE A 601 25.62 -18.78 10.69
N ILE A 602 25.08 -18.33 11.84
CA ILE A 602 25.76 -18.44 13.15
C ILE A 602 26.03 -19.91 13.51
N ALA A 603 25.06 -20.80 13.25
CA ALA A 603 25.22 -22.25 13.44
C ALA A 603 26.26 -22.88 12.48
N LEU A 604 26.56 -22.21 11.35
CA LEU A 604 27.59 -22.61 10.39
C LEU A 604 28.96 -21.93 10.67
N GLU A 605 29.06 -21.11 11.73
CA GLU A 605 30.19 -20.21 12.04
C GLU A 605 30.49 -19.16 10.93
N ASP A 606 29.57 -18.94 9.99
CA ASP A 606 29.64 -17.88 8.97
C ASP A 606 29.10 -16.56 9.54
N TYR A 607 29.88 -15.96 10.43
CA TYR A 607 29.51 -14.71 11.10
C TYR A 607 29.36 -13.54 10.11
N GLU A 608 30.08 -13.53 8.98
CA GLU A 608 29.94 -12.49 7.94
C GLU A 608 28.57 -12.53 7.26
N ALA A 609 28.09 -13.72 6.86
CA ALA A 609 26.77 -13.85 6.25
C ALA A 609 25.63 -13.61 7.25
N ALA A 610 25.83 -13.97 8.53
CA ALA A 610 24.91 -13.62 9.61
C ALA A 610 24.83 -12.09 9.82
N LEU A 611 25.98 -11.42 9.96
CA LEU A 611 26.05 -9.97 10.17
C LEU A 611 25.49 -9.18 8.97
N ARG A 612 25.69 -9.70 7.74
CA ARG A 612 25.03 -9.17 6.53
C ARG A 612 23.51 -9.18 6.67
N ASP A 613 22.94 -10.33 7.04
CA ASP A 613 21.50 -10.51 7.07
C ASP A 613 20.83 -9.72 8.20
N ILE A 614 21.46 -9.63 9.38
CA ILE A 614 20.97 -8.78 10.47
C ILE A 614 21.03 -7.29 10.10
N ARG A 615 22.14 -6.80 9.52
CA ARG A 615 22.22 -5.40 9.07
C ARG A 615 21.21 -5.10 7.97
N ALA A 616 20.96 -6.03 7.05
CA ALA A 616 19.91 -5.87 6.03
C ALA A 616 18.50 -5.85 6.65
N LEU A 617 18.23 -6.74 7.61
CA LEU A 617 16.98 -6.78 8.38
C LEU A 617 16.71 -5.43 9.08
N LEU A 618 17.72 -4.81 9.71
CA LEU A 618 17.56 -3.52 10.38
C LEU A 618 17.36 -2.35 9.39
N THR A 619 17.68 -2.51 8.10
CA THR A 619 17.21 -1.55 7.07
C THR A 619 15.71 -1.70 6.73
N LEU A 620 15.11 -2.85 7.00
CA LEU A 620 13.66 -3.10 6.85
C LEU A 620 12.92 -2.58 8.08
N GLU A 621 13.31 -3.03 9.27
CA GLU A 621 12.65 -2.75 10.55
C GLU A 621 13.72 -2.48 11.62
N PRO A 622 14.02 -1.20 11.95
CA PRO A 622 15.09 -0.85 12.89
C PRO A 622 14.87 -1.39 14.30
N ASP A 623 13.63 -1.36 14.79
CA ASP A 623 13.26 -1.80 16.14
C ASP A 623 12.96 -3.32 16.22
N TYR A 624 13.34 -4.10 15.21
CA TYR A 624 13.04 -5.54 15.17
C TYR A 624 13.74 -6.32 16.30
N MET A 625 12.96 -7.16 16.98
CA MET A 625 13.39 -7.98 18.11
C MET A 625 13.69 -9.41 17.67
N ILE A 626 14.98 -9.67 17.44
CA ILE A 626 15.61 -10.92 17.02
C ILE A 626 15.27 -12.10 17.95
N PHE A 627 15.21 -13.30 17.35
CA PHE A 627 14.96 -14.57 18.02
C PHE A 627 13.64 -14.56 18.81
N TYR A 628 12.54 -14.42 18.09
CA TYR A 628 11.18 -14.46 18.66
C TYR A 628 10.96 -13.41 19.78
N GLY A 629 11.46 -12.19 19.59
CA GLY A 629 11.24 -11.09 20.51
C GLY A 629 12.24 -10.96 21.66
N LYS A 630 13.35 -11.72 21.68
CA LYS A 630 14.25 -11.81 22.86
C LYS A 630 15.46 -10.88 22.85
N MET A 631 15.95 -10.44 21.70
CA MET A 631 17.17 -9.63 21.58
C MET A 631 16.97 -8.43 20.64
N ARG A 632 17.54 -7.26 20.96
CA ARG A 632 17.56 -6.11 20.02
C ARG A 632 18.54 -6.37 18.89
N GLY A 633 18.21 -5.90 17.68
CA GLY A 633 19.06 -5.96 16.49
C GLY A 633 20.51 -5.54 16.72
N ASP A 634 20.70 -4.31 17.21
CA ASP A 634 22.02 -3.71 17.44
C ASP A 634 22.92 -4.58 18.32
N HIS A 635 22.37 -5.25 19.32
CA HIS A 635 23.15 -6.04 20.25
C HIS A 635 23.76 -7.28 19.58
N LEU A 636 23.04 -7.93 18.65
CA LEU A 636 23.62 -9.02 17.85
C LEU A 636 24.61 -8.48 16.82
N VAL A 637 24.40 -7.26 16.28
CA VAL A 637 25.39 -6.58 15.44
C VAL A 637 26.70 -6.34 16.20
N ASP A 638 26.64 -5.86 17.45
CA ASP A 638 27.80 -5.62 18.31
C ASP A 638 28.55 -6.91 18.69
N LEU A 639 27.81 -7.99 18.98
CA LEU A 639 28.39 -9.30 19.27
C LEU A 639 29.11 -9.88 18.06
N LEU A 640 28.44 -10.00 16.90
CA LEU A 640 29.05 -10.53 15.68
C LEU A 640 30.21 -9.65 15.18
N SER A 641 30.13 -8.33 15.38
CA SER A 641 31.19 -7.38 15.00
C SER A 641 32.52 -7.56 15.74
N GLN A 642 32.56 -8.32 16.85
CA GLN A 642 33.80 -8.67 17.56
C GLN A 642 34.55 -9.84 16.89
N HIS A 643 33.86 -10.65 16.07
CA HIS A 643 34.44 -11.83 15.41
C HIS A 643 34.88 -11.58 13.96
N ILE A 644 34.68 -10.35 13.45
CA ILE A 644 34.82 -10.00 12.02
C ILE A 644 35.71 -8.75 11.89
N GLN A 645 36.58 -8.73 10.88
CA GLN A 645 37.42 -7.56 10.59
C GLN A 645 36.54 -6.37 10.16
N GLN A 646 36.58 -5.28 10.93
CA GLN A 646 35.87 -4.05 10.56
C GLN A 646 36.50 -3.40 9.33
N TRP A 647 35.67 -3.11 8.34
CA TRP A 647 36.02 -2.43 7.09
C TRP A 647 36.26 -0.93 7.31
N SER A 648 37.26 -0.37 6.63
CA SER A 648 37.38 1.09 6.54
C SER A 648 36.26 1.66 5.66
N LEU A 649 36.05 2.98 5.73
CA LEU A 649 35.08 3.66 4.85
C LEU A 649 35.40 3.44 3.35
N ALA A 650 36.67 3.31 2.98
CA ALA A 650 37.08 3.00 1.60
C ALA A 650 36.71 1.56 1.20
N ASP A 651 36.92 0.59 2.09
CA ASP A 651 36.54 -0.81 1.87
C ASP A 651 35.02 -0.95 1.73
N CYS A 652 34.23 -0.22 2.54
CA CYS A 652 32.78 -0.16 2.40
C CYS A 652 32.35 0.36 1.01
N TRP A 653 33.00 1.40 0.47
CA TRP A 653 32.68 1.88 -0.89
C TRP A 653 33.02 0.84 -1.97
N MET A 654 34.14 0.13 -1.85
CA MET A 654 34.52 -0.96 -2.77
C MET A 654 33.53 -2.13 -2.69
N GLN A 655 33.21 -2.58 -1.48
CA GLN A 655 32.22 -3.65 -1.23
C GLN A 655 30.83 -3.27 -1.76
N LEU A 656 30.39 -2.03 -1.57
CA LEU A 656 29.12 -1.55 -2.10
C LEU A 656 29.10 -1.57 -3.64
N TYR A 657 30.19 -1.15 -4.29
CA TYR A 657 30.29 -1.15 -5.75
C TYR A 657 30.25 -2.56 -6.34
N ASP A 658 31.04 -3.50 -5.82
CA ASP A 658 31.10 -4.87 -6.34
C ASP A 658 29.83 -5.68 -6.03
N ARG A 659 29.19 -5.44 -4.88
CA ARG A 659 27.89 -6.05 -4.53
C ARG A 659 26.75 -5.50 -5.38
N TRP A 660 26.71 -4.20 -5.63
CA TRP A 660 25.69 -3.63 -6.53
C TRP A 660 25.87 -4.13 -7.97
N SER A 661 27.11 -4.18 -8.46
CA SER A 661 27.49 -4.78 -9.75
C SER A 661 26.97 -6.22 -9.87
N SER A 662 27.21 -7.07 -8.85
CA SER A 662 26.77 -8.47 -8.84
C SER A 662 25.31 -8.70 -8.44
N VAL A 663 24.50 -7.63 -8.33
CA VAL A 663 23.06 -7.71 -8.00
C VAL A 663 22.81 -8.30 -6.59
N ASP A 664 23.78 -8.15 -5.67
CA ASP A 664 23.71 -8.55 -4.26
C ASP A 664 22.99 -7.46 -3.45
N ASP A 665 21.67 -7.33 -3.63
CA ASP A 665 20.89 -6.23 -3.04
C ASP A 665 20.83 -6.29 -1.50
N ILE A 666 20.73 -7.50 -0.92
CA ILE A 666 20.80 -7.72 0.53
C ILE A 666 22.20 -7.34 1.06
N GLY A 667 23.27 -7.77 0.38
CA GLY A 667 24.63 -7.38 0.75
C GLY A 667 24.88 -5.88 0.62
N SER A 668 24.33 -5.24 -0.41
CA SER A 668 24.45 -3.80 -0.64
C SER A 668 23.75 -2.99 0.46
N LEU A 669 22.58 -3.44 0.93
CA LEU A 669 21.89 -2.84 2.08
C LEU A 669 22.70 -2.99 3.38
N ALA A 670 23.30 -4.15 3.63
CA ALA A 670 24.14 -4.37 4.81
C ALA A 670 25.38 -3.45 4.85
N VAL A 671 25.98 -3.17 3.70
CA VAL A 671 27.09 -2.21 3.58
C VAL A 671 26.60 -0.78 3.84
N ILE A 672 25.48 -0.38 3.24
CA ILE A 672 24.89 0.96 3.46
C ILE A 672 24.51 1.16 4.92
N HIS A 673 23.98 0.13 5.61
CA HIS A 673 23.73 0.17 7.05
C HIS A 673 25.02 0.45 7.84
N GLN A 674 26.11 -0.28 7.57
CA GLN A 674 27.40 -0.05 8.25
C GLN A 674 27.93 1.37 8.00
N MET A 675 27.77 1.90 6.79
CA MET A 675 28.17 3.27 6.46
C MET A 675 27.30 4.31 7.18
N LEU A 676 25.99 4.08 7.33
CA LEU A 676 25.05 4.95 8.04
C LEU A 676 25.20 4.92 9.57
N VAL A 677 25.70 3.84 10.16
CA VAL A 677 26.09 3.82 11.59
C VAL A 677 27.24 4.79 11.85
N ASN A 678 28.19 4.91 10.91
CA ASN A 678 29.34 5.82 11.01
C ASN A 678 29.02 7.27 10.58
N ASP A 679 28.07 7.46 9.65
CA ASP A 679 27.70 8.76 9.07
C ASP A 679 26.17 8.83 8.86
N PRO A 680 25.38 8.97 9.95
CA PRO A 680 23.92 8.85 9.90
C PRO A 680 23.23 9.97 9.13
N GLY A 681 23.87 11.16 9.04
CA GLY A 681 23.36 12.32 8.32
C GLY A 681 23.52 12.26 6.80
N LYS A 682 23.97 11.14 6.22
CA LYS A 682 24.26 11.05 4.79
C LYS A 682 23.00 10.84 3.93
N SER A 683 22.36 11.93 3.54
CA SER A 683 21.25 12.00 2.58
C SER A 683 21.39 10.98 1.41
N LEU A 684 22.52 11.02 0.70
CA LEU A 684 22.81 10.18 -0.46
C LEU A 684 22.83 8.68 -0.16
N LEU A 685 23.23 8.25 1.04
CA LEU A 685 23.21 6.83 1.41
C LEU A 685 21.78 6.37 1.72
N ARG A 686 20.97 7.18 2.42
CA ARG A 686 19.53 6.93 2.62
C ARG A 686 18.79 6.87 1.28
N PHE A 687 19.16 7.72 0.32
CA PHE A 687 18.62 7.67 -1.04
C PHE A 687 18.98 6.37 -1.76
N ARG A 688 20.26 5.95 -1.76
CA ARG A 688 20.65 4.64 -2.34
C ARG A 688 19.98 3.44 -1.63
N GLN A 689 19.75 3.54 -0.32
CA GLN A 689 19.00 2.55 0.47
C GLN A 689 17.57 2.39 -0.07
N SER A 690 16.85 3.48 -0.33
CA SER A 690 15.50 3.43 -0.92
C SER A 690 15.46 2.73 -2.28
N LEU A 691 16.44 3.00 -3.15
CA LEU A 691 16.54 2.37 -4.48
C LEU A 691 16.79 0.85 -4.42
N LEU A 692 17.50 0.36 -3.40
CA LEU A 692 17.67 -1.08 -3.15
C LEU A 692 16.40 -1.70 -2.56
N LEU A 693 15.75 -1.03 -1.60
CA LEU A 693 14.52 -1.50 -0.98
C LEU A 693 13.37 -1.61 -2.00
N LEU A 694 13.26 -0.68 -2.96
CA LEU A 694 12.34 -0.81 -4.10
C LEU A 694 12.63 -2.07 -4.95
N ARG A 695 13.91 -2.43 -5.17
CA ARG A 695 14.29 -3.64 -5.92
C ARG A 695 13.94 -4.94 -5.20
N LEU A 696 13.89 -4.91 -3.86
CA LEU A 696 13.43 -6.02 -3.02
C LEU A 696 11.91 -6.01 -2.78
N ASN A 697 11.16 -5.09 -3.43
CA ASN A 697 9.73 -4.84 -3.23
C ASN A 697 9.33 -4.41 -1.80
N CYS A 698 10.28 -3.88 -1.02
CA CYS A 698 10.08 -3.40 0.35
C CYS A 698 9.58 -1.94 0.37
N GLN A 699 8.43 -1.66 -0.27
CA GLN A 699 7.98 -0.30 -0.59
C GLN A 699 7.85 0.64 0.63
N LYS A 700 7.34 0.15 1.77
CA LYS A 700 7.25 0.91 3.04
C LYS A 700 8.63 1.41 3.50
N ALA A 701 9.56 0.48 3.76
CA ALA A 701 10.93 0.80 4.16
C ALA A 701 11.69 1.65 3.12
N ALA A 702 11.42 1.46 1.82
CA ALA A 702 12.00 2.27 0.76
C ALA A 702 11.57 3.74 0.86
N MET A 703 10.26 3.98 0.99
CA MET A 703 9.68 5.31 1.14
C MET A 703 10.14 5.98 2.44
N ARG A 704 10.23 5.21 3.54
CA ARG A 704 10.84 5.65 4.81
C ARG A 704 12.28 6.15 4.60
N SER A 705 13.13 5.34 3.98
CA SER A 705 14.53 5.70 3.66
C SER A 705 14.63 6.94 2.75
N LEU A 706 13.69 7.12 1.82
CA LEU A 706 13.64 8.29 0.93
C LEU A 706 13.28 9.59 1.68
N ARG A 707 12.34 9.54 2.63
CA ARG A 707 12.02 10.71 3.49
C ARG A 707 13.14 11.03 4.47
N LEU A 708 13.84 10.03 5.00
CA LEU A 708 15.07 10.23 5.76
C LEU A 708 16.17 10.90 4.91
N ALA A 709 16.28 10.58 3.61
CA ALA A 709 17.20 11.26 2.70
C ALA A 709 16.86 12.76 2.56
N ARG A 710 15.56 13.09 2.42
CA ARG A 710 15.04 14.47 2.43
C ARG A 710 15.34 15.19 3.74
N ASN A 711 15.04 14.56 4.88
CA ASN A 711 15.19 15.16 6.21
C ASN A 711 16.67 15.40 6.58
N HIS A 712 17.58 14.56 6.09
CA HIS A 712 19.04 14.77 6.21
C HIS A 712 19.67 15.54 5.03
N ALA A 713 18.89 16.13 4.11
CA ALA A 713 19.42 16.89 2.99
C ALA A 713 20.03 18.23 3.45
N ILE A 714 21.37 18.30 3.38
CA ILE A 714 22.17 19.48 3.76
C ILE A 714 21.90 20.65 2.81
N SER A 715 21.74 20.35 1.52
CA SER A 715 21.50 21.34 0.46
C SER A 715 20.05 21.36 0.00
N GLU A 716 19.59 22.51 -0.48
CA GLU A 716 18.23 22.70 -1.00
C GLU A 716 17.99 21.91 -2.29
N TYR A 717 18.95 21.90 -3.23
CA TYR A 717 18.80 21.16 -4.49
C TYR A 717 18.68 19.65 -4.28
N GLU A 718 19.36 19.08 -3.27
CA GLU A 718 19.17 17.67 -2.87
C GLU A 718 17.76 17.45 -2.31
N ARG A 719 17.30 18.33 -1.41
CA ARG A 719 15.97 18.24 -0.80
C ARG A 719 14.87 18.20 -1.86
N LEU A 720 14.96 19.10 -2.85
CA LEU A 720 14.05 19.17 -4.00
C LEU A 720 14.10 17.90 -4.87
N VAL A 721 15.27 17.28 -5.07
CA VAL A 721 15.36 15.97 -5.76
C VAL A 721 14.61 14.88 -4.97
N TYR A 722 14.83 14.78 -3.66
CA TYR A 722 14.18 13.74 -2.86
C TYR A 722 12.67 13.97 -2.74
N GLU A 723 12.23 15.22 -2.61
CA GLU A 723 10.82 15.61 -2.71
C GLU A 723 10.21 15.24 -4.07
N GLY A 724 10.91 15.50 -5.18
CA GLY A 724 10.48 15.08 -6.52
C GLY A 724 10.32 13.57 -6.67
N TRP A 725 11.21 12.76 -6.09
CA TRP A 725 11.06 11.29 -6.07
C TRP A 725 9.87 10.83 -5.21
N ILE A 726 9.60 11.49 -4.08
CA ILE A 726 8.43 11.19 -3.23
C ILE A 726 7.13 11.53 -3.98
N LEU A 727 7.08 12.71 -4.61
CA LEU A 727 5.94 13.17 -5.40
C LEU A 727 5.68 12.24 -6.60
N TYR A 728 6.72 11.80 -7.31
CA TYR A 728 6.56 10.80 -8.38
C TYR A 728 5.95 9.49 -7.86
N ASP A 729 6.49 8.91 -6.78
CA ASP A 729 6.02 7.61 -6.28
C ASP A 729 4.58 7.67 -5.74
N THR A 730 4.15 8.84 -5.23
CA THR A 730 2.77 9.14 -4.82
C THR A 730 1.83 9.50 -5.98
N GLY A 731 2.35 9.67 -7.21
CA GLY A 731 1.56 9.92 -8.42
C GLY A 731 1.45 11.40 -8.85
N HIS A 732 2.21 12.30 -8.23
CA HIS A 732 2.16 13.76 -8.43
C HIS A 732 3.23 14.20 -9.45
N ARG A 733 3.07 13.73 -10.69
CA ARG A 733 4.09 13.80 -11.76
C ARG A 733 4.48 15.22 -12.18
N GLU A 734 3.54 16.15 -12.24
CA GLU A 734 3.81 17.55 -12.63
C GLU A 734 4.56 18.32 -11.53
N GLU A 735 4.15 18.14 -10.27
CA GLU A 735 4.85 18.69 -9.10
C GLU A 735 6.29 18.15 -9.01
N ALA A 736 6.46 16.84 -9.24
CA ALA A 736 7.78 16.20 -9.29
C ALA A 736 8.69 16.76 -10.41
N LEU A 737 8.11 17.14 -11.56
CA LEU A 737 8.83 17.82 -12.63
C LEU A 737 9.24 19.24 -12.23
N SER A 738 8.35 20.02 -11.59
CA SER A 738 8.69 21.34 -11.04
C SER A 738 9.87 21.25 -10.06
N LYS A 739 9.83 20.33 -9.10
CA LYS A 739 10.91 20.14 -8.13
C LYS A 739 12.24 19.72 -8.77
N ALA A 740 12.21 18.95 -9.86
CA ALA A 740 13.39 18.64 -10.64
C ALA A 740 13.96 19.88 -11.37
N GLU A 741 13.10 20.75 -11.92
CA GLU A 741 13.51 21.99 -12.57
C GLU A 741 14.06 23.02 -11.59
N GLU A 742 13.39 23.23 -10.46
CA GLU A 742 13.84 24.07 -9.34
C GLU A 742 15.23 23.63 -8.86
N SER A 743 15.43 22.33 -8.65
CA SER A 743 16.73 21.75 -8.27
C SER A 743 17.83 22.03 -9.30
N ILE A 744 17.56 21.82 -10.60
CA ILE A 744 18.53 22.07 -11.69
C ILE A 744 18.89 23.56 -11.79
N CYS A 745 17.94 24.46 -11.52
CA CYS A 745 18.16 25.90 -11.53
C CYS A 745 19.05 26.37 -10.36
N ILE A 746 18.94 25.75 -9.18
CA ILE A 746 19.85 25.99 -8.05
C ILE A 746 21.22 25.36 -8.32
N GLN A 747 21.28 24.10 -8.73
CA GLN A 747 22.53 23.40 -9.03
C GLN A 747 22.37 22.31 -10.09
N ARG A 748 23.20 22.40 -11.14
CA ARG A 748 23.37 21.37 -12.19
C ARG A 748 23.97 20.07 -11.64
N SER A 749 23.14 19.25 -11.01
CA SER A 749 23.46 17.95 -10.43
C SER A 749 23.12 16.80 -11.38
N PHE A 750 23.83 15.67 -11.26
CA PHE A 750 23.47 14.43 -11.97
C PHE A 750 22.03 14.01 -11.58
N GLU A 751 21.74 14.07 -10.29
CA GLU A 751 20.47 13.67 -9.67
C GLU A 751 19.26 14.47 -10.21
N GLY A 752 19.37 15.79 -10.31
CA GLY A 752 18.30 16.64 -10.87
C GLY A 752 18.03 16.34 -12.34
N PHE A 753 19.09 16.30 -13.18
CA PHE A 753 18.94 15.94 -14.60
C PHE A 753 18.41 14.53 -14.81
N PHE A 754 18.90 13.55 -14.03
CA PHE A 754 18.44 12.16 -14.10
C PHE A 754 16.97 12.03 -13.68
N LEU A 755 16.54 12.72 -12.61
CA LEU A 755 15.13 12.79 -12.22
C LEU A 755 14.30 13.38 -13.36
N LYS A 756 14.63 14.57 -13.87
CA LYS A 756 13.86 15.19 -14.96
C LYS A 756 13.78 14.31 -16.21
N ALA A 757 14.90 13.71 -16.62
CA ALA A 757 14.95 12.80 -17.76
C ALA A 757 14.05 11.57 -17.57
N TYR A 758 14.13 10.92 -16.40
CA TYR A 758 13.31 9.78 -16.02
C TYR A 758 11.81 10.13 -16.01
N MET A 759 11.46 11.27 -15.43
CA MET A 759 10.09 11.81 -15.33
C MET A 759 9.47 12.19 -16.68
N LEU A 760 10.27 12.31 -17.76
CA LEU A 760 9.82 12.55 -19.13
C LEU A 760 9.89 11.27 -19.99
N ALA A 761 10.79 10.35 -19.68
CA ALA A 761 10.86 9.01 -20.30
C ALA A 761 9.65 8.12 -19.94
N ASP A 762 9.02 8.36 -18.79
CA ASP A 762 7.81 7.68 -18.30
C ASP A 762 6.53 8.07 -19.07
N THR A 763 6.62 8.88 -20.13
CA THR A 763 5.50 9.23 -21.04
C THR A 763 5.62 8.47 -22.36
N THR A 764 4.54 8.40 -23.13
CA THR A 764 4.62 8.06 -24.56
C THR A 764 5.52 9.06 -25.27
N LEU A 765 6.75 8.65 -25.55
CA LEU A 765 7.79 9.52 -26.10
C LEU A 765 7.54 9.80 -27.59
N ASP A 766 7.11 11.03 -27.87
CA ASP A 766 7.26 11.65 -29.18
C ASP A 766 8.76 11.70 -29.58
N PRO A 767 9.13 11.58 -30.88
CA PRO A 767 10.48 11.88 -31.36
C PRO A 767 11.11 13.17 -30.80
N ASP A 768 10.34 14.25 -30.66
CA ASP A 768 10.84 15.52 -30.12
C ASP A 768 11.17 15.41 -28.63
N LEU A 769 10.26 14.82 -27.84
CA LEU A 769 10.50 14.52 -26.41
C LEU A 769 11.68 13.57 -26.23
N SER A 770 11.82 12.56 -27.09
CA SER A 770 12.95 11.63 -27.10
C SER A 770 14.29 12.38 -27.26
N SER A 771 14.33 13.37 -28.16
CA SER A 771 15.52 14.20 -28.38
C SER A 771 15.88 15.04 -27.15
N TYR A 772 14.88 15.56 -26.43
CA TYR A 772 15.08 16.34 -25.21
C TYR A 772 15.54 15.48 -24.03
N VAL A 773 14.96 14.28 -23.85
CA VAL A 773 15.41 13.35 -22.80
C VAL A 773 16.84 12.84 -23.06
N ILE A 774 17.23 12.62 -24.32
CA ILE A 774 18.63 12.35 -24.70
C ILE A 774 19.54 13.48 -24.21
N GLN A 775 19.20 14.75 -24.49
CA GLN A 775 19.99 15.90 -24.04
C GLN A 775 20.09 15.97 -22.50
N LEU A 776 19.00 15.72 -21.77
CA LEU A 776 19.00 15.71 -20.30
C LEU A 776 19.90 14.60 -19.72
N LEU A 777 19.93 13.41 -20.34
CA LEU A 777 20.82 12.32 -19.92
C LEU A 777 22.29 12.59 -20.27
N GLU A 778 22.56 13.23 -21.41
CA GLU A 778 23.91 13.66 -21.78
C GLU A 778 24.43 14.78 -20.88
N GLU A 779 23.58 15.70 -20.43
CA GLU A 779 23.92 16.68 -19.38
C GLU A 779 24.15 16.01 -18.01
N ALA A 780 23.30 15.04 -17.62
CA ALA A 780 23.53 14.26 -16.40
C ALA A 780 24.91 13.57 -16.44
N LEU A 781 25.28 12.95 -17.56
CA LEU A 781 26.57 12.25 -17.70
C LEU A 781 27.79 13.19 -17.63
N LYS A 782 27.64 14.48 -17.96
CA LYS A 782 28.69 15.51 -17.78
C LYS A 782 28.89 15.90 -16.31
N CYS A 783 27.86 15.81 -15.47
CA CYS A 783 27.97 16.08 -14.04
C CYS A 783 28.87 15.06 -13.30
N PRO A 784 29.49 15.43 -12.17
CA PRO A 784 30.14 14.47 -11.26
C PRO A 784 29.10 13.49 -10.70
N SER A 785 29.38 12.18 -10.78
CA SER A 785 28.59 11.10 -10.19
C SER A 785 29.39 9.79 -10.24
N ASP A 786 28.99 8.79 -9.46
CA ASP A 786 29.64 7.47 -9.42
C ASP A 786 29.35 6.61 -10.68
N GLY A 787 30.20 5.61 -10.91
CA GLY A 787 30.08 4.72 -12.09
C GLY A 787 28.77 3.91 -12.12
N LEU A 788 28.16 3.65 -10.96
CA LEU A 788 26.88 2.96 -10.85
C LEU A 788 25.74 3.82 -11.41
N ARG A 789 25.64 5.08 -10.96
CA ARG A 789 24.63 6.05 -11.41
C ARG A 789 24.85 6.41 -12.88
N LYS A 790 26.09 6.62 -13.32
CA LYS A 790 26.41 6.79 -14.75
C LYS A 790 26.04 5.57 -15.58
N GLY A 791 26.20 4.36 -15.05
CA GLY A 791 25.70 3.12 -15.67
C GLY A 791 24.19 3.09 -15.85
N GLN A 792 23.42 3.59 -14.88
CA GLN A 792 21.96 3.74 -15.02
C GLN A 792 21.59 4.77 -16.11
N ALA A 793 22.26 5.92 -16.15
CA ALA A 793 22.02 6.92 -17.20
C ALA A 793 22.37 6.39 -18.60
N LEU A 794 23.50 5.71 -18.76
CA LEU A 794 23.90 5.07 -20.02
C LEU A 794 22.93 3.96 -20.44
N ASN A 795 22.44 3.15 -19.50
CA ASN A 795 21.42 2.13 -19.79
C ASN A 795 20.09 2.74 -20.29
N ASN A 796 19.64 3.83 -19.66
CA ASN A 796 18.40 4.51 -20.04
C ASN A 796 18.56 5.25 -21.37
N LEU A 797 19.69 5.95 -21.58
CA LEU A 797 20.06 6.59 -22.83
C LEU A 797 20.15 5.58 -23.97
N GLY A 798 20.74 4.40 -23.70
CA GLY A 798 20.77 3.28 -24.62
C GLY A 798 19.37 2.80 -25.02
N SER A 799 18.41 2.76 -24.08
CA SER A 799 17.03 2.37 -24.42
C SER A 799 16.38 3.39 -25.34
N ILE A 800 16.44 4.68 -24.99
CA ILE A 800 15.86 5.73 -25.83
C ILE A 800 16.53 5.77 -27.21
N TYR A 801 17.84 5.46 -27.30
CA TYR A 801 18.51 5.26 -28.58
C TYR A 801 18.02 4.03 -29.35
N VAL A 802 17.63 2.92 -28.69
CA VAL A 802 16.91 1.81 -29.34
C VAL A 802 15.54 2.25 -29.86
N ASP A 803 14.78 2.97 -29.04
CA ASP A 803 13.42 3.40 -29.35
C ASP A 803 13.41 4.45 -30.49
N CYS A 804 14.47 5.26 -30.60
CA CYS A 804 14.78 6.13 -31.75
C CYS A 804 15.39 5.39 -32.98
N GLY A 805 15.54 4.07 -32.95
CA GLY A 805 16.16 3.27 -34.03
C GLY A 805 17.69 3.45 -34.19
N LYS A 806 18.36 4.20 -33.32
CA LYS A 806 19.80 4.51 -33.35
C LYS A 806 20.64 3.37 -32.75
N LEU A 807 20.48 2.16 -33.30
CA LEU A 807 21.02 0.88 -32.79
C LEU A 807 22.57 0.77 -32.70
N VAL A 808 23.33 1.73 -33.22
CA VAL A 808 24.78 1.81 -33.01
C VAL A 808 25.07 2.53 -31.69
N LEU A 809 24.65 3.79 -31.57
CA LEU A 809 24.77 4.58 -30.33
C LEU A 809 24.18 3.86 -29.11
N ALA A 810 23.06 3.14 -29.29
CA ALA A 810 22.51 2.28 -28.24
C ALA A 810 23.48 1.18 -27.78
N ALA A 811 24.15 0.48 -28.71
CA ALA A 811 25.15 -0.53 -28.37
C ALA A 811 26.34 0.10 -27.64
N ASP A 812 26.83 1.24 -28.13
CA ASP A 812 27.95 1.95 -27.54
C ASP A 812 27.62 2.39 -26.10
N CYS A 813 26.41 2.92 -25.84
CA CYS A 813 25.93 3.23 -24.50
C CYS A 813 25.89 1.99 -23.59
N TYR A 814 25.42 0.83 -24.08
CA TYR A 814 25.37 -0.39 -23.27
C TYR A 814 26.77 -0.99 -23.02
N VAL A 815 27.70 -0.92 -23.97
CA VAL A 815 29.10 -1.35 -23.77
C VAL A 815 29.78 -0.46 -22.74
N ASN A 816 29.69 0.87 -22.89
CA ASN A 816 30.21 1.84 -21.91
C ASN A 816 29.62 1.61 -20.49
N ALA A 817 28.35 1.20 -20.40
CA ALA A 817 27.71 0.85 -19.13
C ALA A 817 28.27 -0.47 -18.55
N LEU A 818 28.54 -1.48 -19.37
CA LEU A 818 29.14 -2.75 -18.95
C LEU A 818 30.60 -2.58 -18.49
N ASP A 819 31.36 -1.68 -19.12
CA ASP A 819 32.75 -1.38 -18.74
C ASP A 819 32.83 -0.76 -17.33
N ILE A 820 31.83 0.05 -16.94
CA ILE A 820 31.63 0.52 -15.56
C ILE A 820 30.76 -0.44 -14.70
N LYS A 821 30.84 -1.75 -15.00
CA LYS A 821 30.20 -2.88 -14.30
C LYS A 821 28.66 -2.82 -14.15
N HIS A 822 27.94 -2.04 -14.95
CA HIS A 822 26.47 -1.97 -14.87
C HIS A 822 25.80 -3.20 -15.53
N THR A 823 25.79 -4.33 -14.81
CA THR A 823 25.36 -5.65 -15.33
C THR A 823 24.01 -5.66 -16.06
N ARG A 824 23.02 -4.86 -15.64
CA ARG A 824 21.71 -4.77 -16.33
C ARG A 824 21.82 -4.35 -17.80
N ALA A 825 22.89 -3.67 -18.22
CA ALA A 825 23.11 -3.29 -19.61
C ALA A 825 23.25 -4.49 -20.57
N HIS A 826 23.54 -5.71 -20.08
CA HIS A 826 23.44 -6.95 -20.87
C HIS A 826 22.02 -7.15 -21.44
N GLN A 827 20.96 -6.76 -20.72
CA GLN A 827 19.58 -6.83 -21.19
C GLN A 827 19.33 -5.89 -22.38
N GLY A 828 19.86 -4.67 -22.30
CA GLY A 828 19.76 -3.68 -23.38
C GLY A 828 20.58 -4.05 -24.61
N LEU A 829 21.80 -4.55 -24.41
CA LEU A 829 22.65 -5.03 -25.51
C LEU A 829 22.03 -6.26 -26.20
N ALA A 830 21.38 -7.17 -25.46
CA ALA A 830 20.59 -8.25 -26.03
C ALA A 830 19.41 -7.75 -26.88
N ARG A 831 18.69 -6.72 -26.42
CA ARG A 831 17.63 -6.04 -27.21
C ARG A 831 18.18 -5.48 -28.52
N VAL A 832 19.35 -4.84 -28.49
CA VAL A 832 20.03 -4.33 -29.69
C VAL A 832 20.41 -5.47 -30.65
N TYR A 833 20.97 -6.58 -30.14
CA TYR A 833 21.28 -7.74 -30.99
C TYR A 833 20.02 -8.34 -31.62
N HIS A 834 18.93 -8.48 -30.88
CA HIS A 834 17.66 -8.99 -31.42
C HIS A 834 17.11 -8.11 -32.55
N LEU A 835 17.17 -6.79 -32.40
CA LEU A 835 16.74 -5.82 -33.42
C LEU A 835 17.70 -5.76 -34.63
N LYS A 836 18.99 -6.06 -34.43
CA LYS A 836 19.95 -6.37 -35.51
C LYS A 836 19.77 -7.79 -36.09
N ASN A 837 18.64 -8.44 -35.80
CA ASN A 837 18.29 -9.82 -36.17
C ASN A 837 19.17 -10.92 -35.54
N GLN A 838 20.19 -10.59 -34.75
CA GLN A 838 21.16 -11.53 -34.18
C GLN A 838 20.63 -12.23 -32.92
N ARG A 839 19.55 -13.04 -33.07
CA ARG A 839 18.92 -13.76 -31.94
C ARG A 839 19.92 -14.62 -31.14
N LYS A 840 20.96 -15.16 -31.80
CA LYS A 840 22.06 -15.85 -31.11
C LYS A 840 22.72 -14.95 -30.07
N ALA A 841 23.26 -13.83 -30.52
CA ALA A 841 23.98 -12.90 -29.67
C ALA A 841 23.08 -12.34 -28.57
N ALA A 842 21.78 -12.13 -28.83
CA ALA A 842 20.82 -11.74 -27.80
C ALA A 842 20.68 -12.80 -26.67
N TYR A 843 20.52 -14.08 -27.03
CA TYR A 843 20.43 -15.17 -26.06
C TYR A 843 21.74 -15.42 -25.29
N ASP A 844 22.87 -15.39 -26.00
CA ASP A 844 24.20 -15.59 -25.43
C ASP A 844 24.58 -14.42 -24.50
N GLU A 845 24.23 -13.17 -24.85
CA GLU A 845 24.45 -11.98 -24.01
C GLU A 845 23.58 -12.01 -22.75
N MET A 846 22.32 -12.46 -22.84
CA MET A 846 21.48 -12.66 -21.67
C MET A 846 21.98 -13.79 -20.77
N THR A 847 22.65 -14.80 -21.34
CA THR A 847 23.26 -15.88 -20.55
C THR A 847 24.41 -15.35 -19.68
N LYS A 848 25.20 -14.39 -20.17
CA LYS A 848 26.20 -13.65 -19.36
C LYS A 848 25.57 -12.86 -18.20
N LEU A 849 24.32 -12.42 -18.31
CA LEU A 849 23.60 -11.78 -17.20
C LEU A 849 23.24 -12.80 -16.11
N ILE A 850 22.73 -13.97 -16.52
CA ILE A 850 22.39 -15.09 -15.61
C ILE A 850 23.65 -15.61 -14.88
N GLU A 851 24.81 -15.58 -15.53
CA GLU A 851 26.10 -15.96 -14.92
C GLU A 851 26.62 -14.94 -13.89
N LYS A 852 26.24 -13.66 -14.00
CA LYS A 852 26.77 -12.56 -13.16
C LYS A 852 25.83 -12.11 -12.03
N ALA A 853 24.52 -12.27 -12.19
CA ALA A 853 23.55 -11.81 -11.21
C ALA A 853 23.30 -12.88 -10.12
N ARG A 854 23.04 -12.42 -8.89
CA ARG A 854 22.62 -13.31 -7.78
C ARG A 854 21.11 -13.58 -7.73
N ASN A 855 20.29 -12.83 -8.45
CA ASN A 855 18.85 -13.06 -8.57
C ASN A 855 18.44 -13.17 -10.04
N ASN A 856 18.38 -14.40 -10.53
CA ASN A 856 18.32 -14.71 -11.96
C ASN A 856 16.92 -14.81 -12.56
N ALA A 857 15.86 -14.79 -11.75
CA ALA A 857 14.50 -15.05 -12.22
C ALA A 857 14.03 -14.05 -13.31
N SER A 858 14.43 -12.78 -13.19
CA SER A 858 14.18 -11.76 -14.22
C SER A 858 15.06 -11.92 -15.48
N ALA A 859 16.27 -12.44 -15.34
CA ALA A 859 17.18 -12.67 -16.47
C ALA A 859 16.76 -13.90 -17.29
N TYR A 860 16.28 -14.97 -16.63
CA TYR A 860 15.58 -16.08 -17.30
C TYR A 860 14.33 -15.60 -18.04
N GLU A 861 13.48 -14.79 -17.39
CA GLU A 861 12.31 -14.20 -18.04
C GLU A 861 12.69 -13.43 -19.32
N LYS A 862 13.70 -12.55 -19.23
CA LYS A 862 14.17 -11.75 -20.37
C LYS A 862 14.88 -12.60 -21.44
N ARG A 863 15.45 -13.76 -21.09
CA ARG A 863 16.05 -14.69 -22.06
C ARG A 863 14.99 -15.41 -22.90
N SER A 864 13.82 -15.70 -22.34
CA SER A 864 12.69 -16.31 -23.05
C SER A 864 12.23 -15.51 -24.28
N GLU A 865 12.44 -14.19 -24.30
CA GLU A 865 12.10 -13.31 -25.42
C GLU A 865 13.02 -13.53 -26.65
N TYR A 866 14.14 -14.26 -26.49
CA TYR A 866 15.21 -14.40 -27.48
C TYR A 866 15.46 -15.82 -28.01
N CYS A 867 14.81 -16.83 -27.43
CA CYS A 867 14.90 -18.25 -27.84
C CYS A 867 13.60 -18.76 -28.51
N ASP A 868 13.62 -20.02 -28.95
CA ASP A 868 12.44 -20.69 -29.51
C ASP A 868 11.51 -21.22 -28.41
N ARG A 869 10.24 -21.46 -28.76
CA ARG A 869 9.10 -21.71 -27.83
C ARG A 869 9.41 -22.68 -26.68
N ASP A 870 10.11 -23.78 -26.97
CA ASP A 870 10.36 -24.83 -25.97
C ASP A 870 11.43 -24.37 -24.95
N MET A 871 12.52 -23.75 -25.44
CA MET A 871 13.52 -23.10 -24.57
C MET A 871 12.93 -21.91 -23.81
N ALA A 872 11.95 -21.20 -24.38
CA ALA A 872 11.23 -20.14 -23.69
C ALA A 872 10.35 -20.70 -22.56
N ASN A 873 9.69 -21.84 -22.78
CA ASN A 873 8.94 -22.55 -21.73
C ASN A 873 9.86 -23.05 -20.60
N ASP A 874 11.06 -23.56 -20.91
CA ASP A 874 12.06 -23.97 -19.92
C ASP A 874 12.53 -22.77 -19.08
N ASP A 875 12.96 -21.68 -19.73
CA ASP A 875 13.41 -20.45 -19.07
C ASP A 875 12.31 -19.83 -18.20
N LEU A 876 11.05 -19.82 -18.67
CA LEU A 876 9.91 -19.30 -17.90
C LEU A 876 9.48 -20.21 -16.76
N SER A 877 9.64 -21.53 -16.90
CA SER A 877 9.46 -22.46 -15.79
C SER A 877 10.49 -22.22 -14.69
N MET A 878 11.78 -22.06 -15.07
CA MET A 878 12.86 -21.68 -14.15
C MET A 878 12.60 -20.32 -13.50
N ALA A 879 12.07 -19.34 -14.25
CA ALA A 879 11.67 -18.03 -13.72
C ALA A 879 10.58 -18.17 -12.63
N THR A 880 9.52 -18.95 -12.86
CA THR A 880 8.48 -19.19 -11.84
C THR A 880 8.95 -20.00 -10.64
N GLN A 881 9.93 -20.89 -10.81
CA GLN A 881 10.51 -21.66 -9.71
C GLN A 881 11.40 -20.81 -8.79
N LEU A 882 12.05 -19.78 -9.34
CA LEU A 882 12.88 -18.83 -8.59
C LEU A 882 12.06 -17.64 -8.04
N ASP A 883 11.01 -17.22 -8.76
CA ASP A 883 10.12 -16.12 -8.38
C ASP A 883 8.69 -16.38 -8.89
N PRO A 884 7.83 -16.99 -8.06
CA PRO A 884 6.44 -17.25 -8.40
C PRO A 884 5.58 -15.98 -8.55
N LEU A 885 6.06 -14.79 -8.18
CA LEU A 885 5.29 -13.54 -8.22
C LEU A 885 5.35 -12.85 -9.59
N ARG A 886 6.17 -13.32 -10.55
CA ARG A 886 6.16 -12.80 -11.92
C ARG A 886 4.96 -13.32 -12.71
N THR A 887 4.18 -12.40 -13.27
CA THR A 887 2.91 -12.73 -13.95
C THR A 887 3.07 -13.03 -15.43
N TYR A 888 4.12 -12.52 -16.09
CA TYR A 888 4.39 -12.78 -17.50
C TYR A 888 4.62 -14.28 -17.84
N PRO A 889 5.40 -15.07 -17.06
CA PRO A 889 5.56 -16.50 -17.32
C PRO A 889 4.24 -17.29 -17.41
N TYR A 890 3.29 -17.05 -16.51
CA TYR A 890 1.98 -17.70 -16.55
C TYR A 890 1.16 -17.24 -17.75
N ARG A 891 1.15 -15.93 -18.06
CA ARG A 891 0.45 -15.38 -19.23
C ARG A 891 1.01 -15.92 -20.55
N PHE A 892 2.33 -16.01 -20.70
CA PHE A 892 2.98 -16.59 -21.88
C PHE A 892 2.66 -18.07 -22.02
N ARG A 893 2.84 -18.88 -20.95
CA ARG A 893 2.58 -20.32 -20.99
C ARG A 893 1.09 -20.63 -21.23
N ALA A 894 0.18 -19.83 -20.68
CA ALA A 894 -1.25 -19.95 -20.94
C ALA A 894 -1.62 -19.57 -22.39
N ALA A 895 -1.09 -18.46 -22.92
CA ALA A 895 -1.28 -18.09 -24.34
C ALA A 895 -0.70 -19.16 -25.29
N VAL A 896 0.43 -19.76 -24.93
CA VAL A 896 1.03 -20.91 -25.64
C VAL A 896 0.11 -22.13 -25.65
N LEU A 897 -0.54 -22.45 -24.52
CA LEU A 897 -1.52 -23.54 -24.43
C LEU A 897 -2.79 -23.23 -25.25
N MET A 898 -3.23 -21.97 -25.28
CA MET A 898 -4.36 -21.53 -26.09
C MET A 898 -4.07 -21.66 -27.61
N ASP A 899 -2.87 -21.26 -28.05
CA ASP A 899 -2.38 -21.47 -29.43
C ASP A 899 -2.34 -22.98 -29.81
N ASP A 900 -2.11 -23.87 -28.83
CA ASP A 900 -2.11 -25.33 -29.00
C ASP A 900 -3.51 -25.96 -28.85
N GLN A 901 -4.58 -25.16 -28.77
CA GLN A 901 -5.98 -25.60 -28.59
C GLN A 901 -6.21 -26.37 -27.27
N ARG A 902 -5.36 -26.15 -26.26
CA ARG A 902 -5.45 -26.73 -24.92
C ARG A 902 -6.09 -25.73 -23.96
N GLU A 903 -7.27 -25.26 -24.35
CA GLU A 903 -7.99 -24.11 -23.75
C GLU A 903 -8.22 -24.29 -22.24
N THR A 904 -8.63 -25.49 -21.82
CA THR A 904 -8.81 -25.83 -20.40
C THR A 904 -7.52 -25.71 -19.59
N GLU A 905 -6.38 -26.11 -20.14
CA GLU A 905 -5.09 -26.02 -19.47
C GLU A 905 -4.57 -24.58 -19.43
N ALA A 906 -4.85 -23.78 -20.47
CA ALA A 906 -4.55 -22.35 -20.48
C ALA A 906 -5.30 -21.60 -19.36
N VAL A 907 -6.59 -21.87 -19.20
CA VAL A 907 -7.42 -21.33 -18.11
C VAL A 907 -6.95 -21.85 -16.74
N GLU A 908 -6.54 -23.12 -16.63
CA GLU A 908 -6.03 -23.69 -15.38
C GLU A 908 -4.66 -23.09 -14.96
N GLU A 909 -3.77 -22.81 -15.93
CA GLU A 909 -2.47 -22.18 -15.68
C GLU A 909 -2.62 -20.77 -15.09
N LEU A 910 -3.49 -19.93 -15.68
CA LEU A 910 -3.82 -18.61 -15.11
C LEU A 910 -4.53 -18.75 -13.76
N THR A 911 -5.44 -19.72 -13.61
CA THR A 911 -6.19 -19.94 -12.37
C THR A 911 -5.31 -20.35 -11.19
N LYS A 912 -4.20 -21.05 -11.43
CA LYS A 912 -3.19 -21.34 -10.39
C LYS A 912 -2.52 -20.06 -9.90
N ALA A 913 -2.07 -19.20 -10.80
CA ALA A 913 -1.40 -17.95 -10.45
C ALA A 913 -2.34 -16.96 -9.75
N ILE A 914 -3.56 -16.77 -10.29
CA ILE A 914 -4.58 -15.88 -9.74
C ILE A 914 -5.01 -16.27 -8.31
N ALA A 915 -4.89 -17.55 -7.93
CA ALA A 915 -5.28 -18.02 -6.60
C ALA A 915 -4.38 -17.53 -5.45
N PHE A 916 -3.13 -17.15 -5.73
CA PHE A 916 -2.20 -16.57 -4.74
C PHE A 916 -1.73 -15.15 -5.11
N LYS A 917 -1.86 -14.75 -6.39
CA LYS A 917 -1.63 -13.39 -6.86
C LYS A 917 -2.68 -13.00 -7.92
N PRO A 918 -3.86 -12.50 -7.51
CA PRO A 918 -4.76 -11.83 -8.46
C PRO A 918 -4.05 -10.61 -9.05
N ASP A 919 -4.18 -10.43 -10.36
CA ASP A 919 -3.45 -9.43 -11.15
C ASP A 919 -4.33 -8.99 -12.33
N LEU A 920 -4.33 -7.68 -12.61
CA LEU A 920 -5.16 -7.05 -13.64
C LEU A 920 -4.98 -7.70 -15.02
N GLN A 921 -3.73 -7.99 -15.42
CA GLN A 921 -3.41 -8.56 -16.72
C GLN A 921 -3.71 -10.06 -16.79
N MET A 922 -3.57 -10.80 -15.69
CA MET A 922 -3.94 -12.21 -15.64
C MET A 922 -5.46 -12.42 -15.64
N LEU A 923 -6.21 -11.59 -14.91
CA LEU A 923 -7.68 -11.60 -14.92
C LEU A 923 -8.22 -11.21 -16.30
N HIS A 924 -7.74 -10.11 -16.89
CA HIS A 924 -8.12 -9.70 -18.25
C HIS A 924 -7.84 -10.80 -19.29
N LEU A 925 -6.67 -11.44 -19.25
CA LEU A 925 -6.32 -12.50 -20.20
C LEU A 925 -7.21 -13.74 -20.03
N ARG A 926 -7.54 -14.13 -18.79
CA ARG A 926 -8.44 -15.26 -18.54
C ARG A 926 -9.87 -14.92 -18.95
N ALA A 927 -10.34 -13.70 -18.73
CA ALA A 927 -11.62 -13.21 -19.26
C ALA A 927 -11.70 -13.32 -20.79
N ALA A 928 -10.63 -12.92 -21.51
CA ALA A 928 -10.57 -13.02 -22.97
C ALA A 928 -10.56 -14.49 -23.46
N PHE A 929 -9.93 -15.41 -22.72
CA PHE A 929 -10.04 -16.84 -22.99
C PHE A 929 -11.48 -17.34 -22.76
N HIS A 930 -12.13 -16.97 -21.67
CA HIS A 930 -13.54 -17.31 -21.43
C HIS A 930 -14.47 -16.74 -22.51
N GLU A 931 -14.28 -15.49 -22.99
CA GLU A 931 -15.02 -14.96 -24.16
C GLU A 931 -14.83 -15.84 -25.39
N SER A 932 -13.58 -16.22 -25.68
CA SER A 932 -13.25 -17.04 -26.87
C SER A 932 -13.87 -18.44 -26.85
N MET A 933 -14.04 -19.01 -25.65
CA MET A 933 -14.70 -20.31 -25.43
C MET A 933 -16.23 -20.21 -25.40
N GLY A 934 -16.79 -18.99 -25.41
CA GLY A 934 -18.24 -18.73 -25.26
C GLY A 934 -18.75 -18.78 -23.81
N ASP A 935 -17.86 -18.83 -22.83
CA ASP A 935 -18.20 -18.74 -21.40
C ASP A 935 -18.30 -17.25 -20.98
N PHE A 936 -19.35 -16.59 -21.47
CA PHE A 936 -19.60 -15.18 -21.21
C PHE A 936 -19.82 -14.88 -19.70
N VAL A 937 -20.18 -15.89 -18.89
CA VAL A 937 -20.41 -15.72 -17.44
C VAL A 937 -19.08 -15.61 -16.69
N SER A 938 -18.15 -16.56 -16.90
CA SER A 938 -16.81 -16.44 -16.32
C SER A 938 -16.04 -15.24 -16.90
N ALA A 939 -16.24 -14.91 -18.18
CA ALA A 939 -15.64 -13.74 -18.80
C ALA A 939 -16.11 -12.42 -18.15
N LEU A 940 -17.41 -12.26 -17.88
CA LEU A 940 -17.94 -11.10 -17.16
C LEU A 940 -17.34 -11.00 -15.76
N ARG A 941 -17.39 -12.07 -14.96
CA ARG A 941 -16.85 -12.08 -13.59
C ARG A 941 -15.37 -11.69 -13.57
N ASP A 942 -14.56 -12.25 -14.47
CA ASP A 942 -13.13 -11.92 -14.54
C ASP A 942 -12.89 -10.46 -14.97
N CYS A 943 -13.75 -9.89 -15.82
CA CYS A 943 -13.73 -8.46 -16.13
C CYS A 943 -14.10 -7.60 -14.93
N GLU A 944 -15.21 -7.89 -14.24
CA GLU A 944 -15.65 -7.16 -13.05
C GLU A 944 -14.59 -7.23 -11.94
N ALA A 945 -13.96 -8.40 -11.74
CA ALA A 945 -12.84 -8.56 -10.81
C ALA A 945 -11.61 -7.73 -11.20
N ALA A 946 -11.28 -7.64 -12.49
CA ALA A 946 -10.21 -6.79 -13.00
C ALA A 946 -10.52 -5.29 -12.85
N LEU A 947 -11.76 -4.85 -13.15
CA LEU A 947 -12.21 -3.48 -12.96
C LEU A 947 -12.37 -3.09 -11.47
N CYS A 948 -12.37 -4.06 -10.56
CA CYS A 948 -12.22 -3.85 -9.12
C CYS A 948 -10.77 -3.55 -8.69
N LEU A 949 -9.77 -3.86 -9.53
CA LEU A 949 -8.36 -3.51 -9.30
C LEU A 949 -7.97 -2.20 -10.01
N ASP A 950 -8.44 -1.99 -11.25
CA ASP A 950 -8.33 -0.70 -11.95
C ASP A 950 -9.57 -0.43 -12.81
N SER A 951 -10.43 0.47 -12.33
CA SER A 951 -11.70 0.83 -12.97
C SER A 951 -11.54 1.61 -14.28
N ASN A 952 -10.34 2.12 -14.58
CA ASN A 952 -10.05 2.89 -15.80
C ASN A 952 -9.35 2.04 -16.88
N HIS A 953 -9.21 0.74 -16.69
CA HIS A 953 -8.52 -0.14 -17.65
C HIS A 953 -9.33 -0.36 -18.94
N LYS A 954 -9.12 0.52 -19.93
CA LYS A 954 -9.80 0.56 -21.24
C LYS A 954 -10.10 -0.83 -21.83
N ASP A 955 -9.09 -1.68 -21.96
CA ASP A 955 -9.25 -2.98 -22.62
C ASP A 955 -10.21 -3.92 -21.88
N THR A 956 -10.27 -3.81 -20.54
CA THR A 956 -11.24 -4.56 -19.74
C THR A 956 -12.62 -3.93 -19.80
N LEU A 957 -12.74 -2.60 -19.87
CA LEU A 957 -14.03 -1.93 -20.11
C LEU A 957 -14.61 -2.33 -21.48
N ASP A 958 -13.80 -2.40 -22.53
CA ASP A 958 -14.24 -2.82 -23.86
C ASP A 958 -14.60 -4.31 -23.90
N LEU A 959 -13.81 -5.18 -23.24
CA LEU A 959 -14.15 -6.59 -23.08
C LEU A 959 -15.44 -6.78 -22.28
N TYR A 960 -15.60 -6.09 -21.14
CA TYR A 960 -16.81 -6.10 -20.31
C TYR A 960 -18.05 -5.69 -21.11
N ASN A 961 -18.01 -4.54 -21.79
CA ASN A 961 -19.15 -4.04 -22.55
C ASN A 961 -19.54 -4.97 -23.72
N ARG A 962 -18.57 -5.52 -24.47
CA ARG A 962 -18.83 -6.49 -25.55
C ARG A 962 -19.39 -7.83 -25.02
N THR A 963 -18.88 -8.30 -23.88
CA THR A 963 -19.30 -9.55 -23.24
C THR A 963 -20.71 -9.40 -22.67
N ARG A 964 -21.01 -8.26 -22.01
CA ARG A 964 -22.32 -7.96 -21.41
C ARG A 964 -23.43 -7.93 -22.45
N GLY A 965 -23.20 -7.30 -23.60
CA GLY A 965 -24.15 -7.30 -24.72
C GLY A 965 -24.41 -8.69 -25.31
N GLN A 966 -23.39 -9.55 -25.40
CA GLN A 966 -23.55 -10.93 -25.87
C GLN A 966 -24.29 -11.81 -24.84
N ALA A 967 -24.00 -11.65 -23.55
CA ALA A 967 -24.70 -12.36 -22.48
C ALA A 967 -26.20 -12.00 -22.40
N THR A 968 -26.58 -10.74 -22.66
CA THR A 968 -28.00 -10.36 -22.72
C THR A 968 -28.73 -11.00 -23.91
N HIS A 969 -28.06 -11.17 -25.06
CA HIS A 969 -28.66 -11.80 -26.24
C HIS A 969 -28.80 -13.33 -26.16
N LEU A 970 -28.21 -13.98 -25.15
CA LEU A 970 -28.36 -15.41 -24.90
C LEU A 970 -29.47 -15.75 -23.89
N ASN A 971 -30.01 -14.73 -23.21
CA ASN A 971 -31.10 -14.85 -22.23
C ASN A 971 -32.45 -14.34 -22.77
N THR A 972 -32.57 -14.19 -24.09
CA THR A 972 -33.77 -13.74 -24.83
C THR A 972 -34.10 -14.65 -25.99
#